data_AF-A0A1B8AY76-F1
#
_entry.id   AF-A0A1B8AY76-F1
#
_cell.length_a   1.000
_cell.length_b   1.000
_cell.length_c   1.000
_cell.angle_alpha   90.00
_cell.angle_beta   90.00
_cell.angle_gamma   90.00
#
_symmetry.space_group_name_H-M   'P 1'
#
loop_
_entity.id
_entity.type
_entity.pdbx_description
1 polymer ?
#
loop_
_entity_poly.entity_id
_entity_poly.type
_entity_poly.pdbx_seq_one_letter_code
_entity_poly.pdbx_strand_id
1 'polypeptide(L)'
;MDIPSRPRQSGPGGYFVISSRVHGQSHLPNPVCVDTNRCRACLFPIEIRKESIVALTSDGNVSTAFLMHQEECFLPIYFDKSLNTAFRICSHPSCTHARGLAVTFHADCAHIATRFGNPLIRYCPFTEYSYQPSKQHQNGRRERIRILIENALHRTYGNLSPELWRIISDDDELIRLYTIAEIALNCRKSEWSIDLATTVWATYTTVDGIEYVNSLSESPTLRARLVWDSTTLSDVRHLYVSSDHLGIRQIASDTALTEVNVSAPVYWQTISIESRRIAFTGDGYKLREVSSSSLVQWPRPMSPSSLGSLAFYYAGWGEGEAIARMKTFTFNQKGTVGYSVCWSSNEMVSIHANQAAQEITKHGSRSDKHSEYSKHNNLKWTYHSIEEGEYIQQVWLRGTTKYDASSALPCWGEGGLGFHLSTSWGTQTYKRPSDIALALVTNKGRLIISGSYPGHDANNTPFSRYREWLMIAKTEPHEHIAMFFSPSNNGIPLFASLKLPEDSKNISLPKQTSLSPMPQFNHRRSLHYSSASLEDVISVTVCRGKSNNDTGIIRKFDLENSCFTETKYSKVAGLLFRYADGREASVGCFHFDSGEEPLRTSESRGLSVGTRPGTITQLPPHVSAVSVVRPEEEEEWTWMELPWSGTLEWWFDPDNLDTNINHVGRVDQLGTFDG
;
A
#
# COMPACT_ATOMS: atom_id res chain seq x y z
N MET A 1 35.16 31.86 -33.41
CA MET A 1 34.08 32.52 -32.66
C MET A 1 33.76 31.61 -31.49
N ASP A 2 34.38 31.89 -30.35
CA ASP A 2 34.21 31.11 -29.13
C ASP A 2 32.90 31.50 -28.44
N ILE A 3 32.07 30.49 -28.17
CA ILE A 3 30.85 30.63 -27.38
C ILE A 3 31.27 30.63 -25.89
N PRO A 4 30.91 31.65 -25.09
CA PRO A 4 31.32 31.70 -23.70
C PRO A 4 30.60 30.61 -22.89
N SER A 5 31.37 29.83 -22.14
CA SER A 5 30.87 28.87 -21.16
C SER A 5 30.13 29.63 -20.05
N ARG A 6 28.82 29.39 -19.95
CA ARG A 6 28.04 29.81 -18.78
C ARG A 6 28.65 29.20 -17.51
N PRO A 7 28.81 29.97 -16.43
CA PRO A 7 29.20 29.39 -15.15
C PRO A 7 28.10 28.41 -14.69
N ARG A 8 28.50 27.17 -14.37
CA ARG A 8 27.64 26.27 -13.59
C ARG A 8 27.26 27.01 -12.31
N GLN A 9 25.97 27.24 -12.09
CA GLN A 9 25.48 27.72 -10.80
C GLN A 9 25.92 26.71 -9.74
N SER A 10 26.93 27.08 -8.95
CA SER A 10 27.27 26.40 -7.71
C SER A 10 26.06 26.51 -6.80
N GLY A 11 25.47 25.36 -6.43
CA GLY A 11 24.37 25.31 -5.46
C GLY A 11 24.76 25.94 -4.11
N PRO A 12 23.79 26.14 -3.19
CA PRO A 12 24.05 26.72 -1.87
C PRO A 12 25.18 25.98 -1.14
N GLY A 13 25.94 26.70 -0.30
CA GLY A 13 27.09 26.12 0.40
C GLY A 13 26.72 24.91 1.25
N GLY A 14 27.42 23.78 1.05
CA GLY A 14 27.21 22.53 1.80
C GLY A 14 26.55 21.39 1.00
N TYR A 15 26.10 21.63 -0.23
CA TYR A 15 25.55 20.59 -1.11
C TYR A 15 26.57 20.17 -2.17
N PHE A 16 26.67 18.86 -2.40
CA PHE A 16 27.46 18.31 -3.50
C PHE A 16 26.66 17.23 -4.23
N VAL A 17 26.81 17.18 -5.55
CA VAL A 17 26.22 16.15 -6.42
C VAL A 17 27.32 15.16 -6.78
N ILE A 18 27.15 13.88 -6.41
CA ILE A 18 28.03 12.82 -6.92
C ILE A 18 27.50 12.43 -8.31
N SER A 19 28.17 12.92 -9.36
CA SER A 19 28.03 12.37 -10.71
C SER A 19 28.52 10.93 -10.69
N SER A 20 27.71 10.00 -11.20
CA SER A 20 28.01 8.56 -11.29
C SER A 20 29.18 8.19 -12.22
N ARG A 21 30.03 9.15 -12.61
CA ARG A 21 31.18 8.96 -13.52
C ARG A 21 32.52 9.51 -13.01
N VAL A 22 32.77 9.52 -11.71
CA VAL A 22 34.12 9.81 -11.20
C VAL A 22 34.66 8.63 -10.40
N HIS A 23 35.23 7.65 -11.10
CA HIS A 23 36.22 6.77 -10.51
C HIS A 23 37.48 7.62 -10.22
N GLY A 24 37.75 7.85 -8.93
CA GLY A 24 38.99 8.47 -8.49
C GLY A 24 38.84 9.80 -7.75
N GLN A 25 38.08 9.83 -6.65
CA GLN A 25 38.34 10.73 -5.51
C GLN A 25 37.66 10.17 -4.25
N SER A 26 38.42 9.35 -3.53
CA SER A 26 38.04 8.64 -2.31
C SER A 26 38.34 9.48 -1.07
N HIS A 27 37.51 10.47 -0.74
CA HIS A 27 37.57 11.15 0.57
C HIS A 27 36.21 11.57 1.16
N LEU A 28 35.09 11.31 0.48
CA LEU A 28 33.77 11.63 1.05
C LEU A 28 33.28 10.50 1.95
N PRO A 29 32.95 10.77 3.23
CA PRO A 29 32.41 9.75 4.13
C PRO A 29 31.07 9.22 3.61
N ASN A 30 30.83 7.91 3.73
CA ASN A 30 29.57 7.30 3.36
C ASN A 30 28.40 8.03 4.05
N PRO A 31 27.39 8.52 3.30
CA PRO A 31 26.34 9.36 3.84
C PRO A 31 25.36 8.57 4.70
N VAL A 32 24.89 9.18 5.77
CA VAL A 32 23.80 8.69 6.62
C VAL A 32 22.48 8.87 5.86
N CYS A 33 21.68 7.81 5.77
CA CYS A 33 20.33 7.87 5.18
C CYS A 33 19.40 8.62 6.15
N VAL A 34 18.58 9.54 5.64
CA VAL A 34 17.65 10.38 6.40
C VAL A 34 16.22 9.99 6.05
N ASP A 35 15.41 9.67 7.06
CA ASP A 35 13.97 9.51 6.92
C ASP A 35 13.29 10.89 6.96
N THR A 36 12.73 11.31 5.83
CA THR A 36 12.08 12.61 5.64
C THR A 36 10.55 12.51 5.62
N ASN A 37 9.99 11.36 6.00
CA ASN A 37 8.54 11.13 5.90
C ASN A 37 7.69 12.04 6.81
N ARG A 38 8.23 12.46 7.96
CA ARG A 38 7.54 13.30 8.97
C ARG A 38 8.52 13.89 9.99
N CYS A 39 8.11 14.98 10.63
CA CYS A 39 8.81 15.52 11.80
C CYS A 39 8.58 14.65 13.04
N ARG A 40 9.66 14.25 13.72
CA ARG A 40 9.64 13.44 14.96
C ARG A 40 9.38 14.23 16.25
N ALA A 41 8.94 15.48 16.14
CA ALA A 41 8.39 16.24 17.25
C ALA A 41 6.88 16.44 17.09
N CYS A 42 6.43 16.96 15.94
CA CYS A 42 5.01 17.28 15.72
C CYS A 42 4.22 16.23 14.93
N LEU A 43 4.87 15.18 14.40
CA LEU A 43 4.30 14.10 13.58
C LEU A 43 3.72 14.50 12.21
N PHE A 44 3.75 15.79 11.84
CA PHE A 44 3.31 16.26 10.53
C PHE A 44 4.33 15.94 9.42
N PRO A 45 3.86 15.73 8.18
CA PRO A 45 4.74 15.54 7.02
C PRO A 45 5.69 16.72 6.83
N ILE A 46 6.89 16.44 6.31
CA ILE A 46 7.87 17.47 5.95
C ILE A 46 7.79 17.71 4.44
N GLU A 47 7.59 18.97 4.03
CA GLU A 47 7.72 19.40 2.65
C GLU A 47 9.19 19.64 2.30
N ILE A 48 9.89 18.57 1.92
CA ILE A 48 11.33 18.51 1.60
C ILE A 48 11.85 19.70 0.78
N ARG A 49 11.06 20.19 -0.18
CA ARG A 49 11.45 21.30 -1.09
C ARG A 49 11.33 22.70 -0.50
N LYS A 50 10.59 22.86 0.62
CA LYS A 50 10.24 24.17 1.18
C LYS A 50 10.69 24.34 2.63
N GLU A 51 10.72 23.25 3.39
CA GLU A 51 10.92 23.30 4.83
C GLU A 51 12.34 22.92 5.23
N SER A 52 12.93 23.76 6.09
CA SER A 52 14.23 23.49 6.69
C SER A 52 14.09 22.40 7.76
N ILE A 53 15.02 21.46 7.76
CA ILE A 53 15.02 20.31 8.66
C ILE A 53 16.31 20.23 9.47
N VAL A 54 16.21 19.50 10.58
CA VAL A 54 17.32 19.05 11.40
C VAL A 54 17.26 17.52 11.48
N ALA A 55 18.42 16.87 11.34
CA ALA A 55 18.55 15.42 11.42
C ALA A 55 19.15 15.01 12.77
N LEU A 56 18.55 14.01 13.41
CA LEU A 56 19.06 13.33 14.60
C LEU A 56 19.59 11.96 14.19
N THR A 57 20.88 11.71 14.42
CA THR A 57 21.52 10.43 14.11
C THR A 57 21.22 9.38 15.20
N SER A 58 21.45 8.10 14.87
CA SER A 58 21.35 6.99 15.84
C SER A 58 22.22 7.18 17.08
N ASP A 59 23.33 7.89 16.93
CA ASP A 59 24.30 8.15 18.00
C ASP A 59 23.88 9.36 18.87
N GLY A 60 22.70 9.93 18.62
CA GLY A 60 22.15 11.05 19.39
C GLY A 60 22.66 12.44 18.97
N ASN A 61 23.44 12.54 17.89
CA ASN A 61 23.95 13.82 17.40
C ASN A 61 22.91 14.54 16.54
N VAL A 62 22.85 15.86 16.67
CA VAL A 62 21.88 16.74 16.00
C VAL A 62 22.59 17.61 14.98
N SER A 63 22.13 17.61 13.73
CA SER A 63 22.70 18.42 12.67
C SER A 63 22.38 19.91 12.82
N THR A 64 23.11 20.74 12.09
CA THR A 64 22.65 22.08 11.72
C THR A 64 21.42 22.01 10.82
N ALA A 65 20.68 23.11 10.69
CA ALA A 65 19.47 23.16 9.87
C ALA A 65 19.81 23.24 8.37
N PHE A 66 19.11 22.47 7.54
CA PHE A 66 19.35 22.42 6.09
C PHE A 66 18.07 22.13 5.28
N LEU A 67 18.12 22.42 3.98
CA LEU A 67 17.04 22.19 3.00
C LEU A 67 17.41 21.04 2.07
N MET A 68 16.67 19.95 2.10
CA MET A 68 16.94 18.85 1.17
C MET A 68 16.39 19.18 -0.21
N HIS A 69 17.25 19.60 -1.14
CA HIS A 69 16.86 19.71 -2.53
C HIS A 69 16.57 18.33 -3.12
N GLN A 70 15.67 18.23 -4.09
CA GLN A 70 15.52 17.03 -4.92
C GLN A 70 15.51 17.49 -6.36
N GLU A 71 16.63 17.30 -7.07
CA GLU A 71 16.69 17.50 -8.51
C GLU A 71 16.26 16.21 -9.21
N GLU A 72 15.60 16.33 -10.38
CA GLU A 72 15.05 15.18 -11.11
C GLU A 72 16.11 14.15 -11.54
N CYS A 73 17.38 14.55 -11.60
CA CYS A 73 18.47 13.73 -12.13
C CYS A 73 19.43 13.16 -11.06
N PHE A 74 19.45 13.69 -9.83
CA PHE A 74 20.38 13.25 -8.77
C PHE A 74 19.79 13.43 -7.37
N LEU A 75 20.10 12.50 -6.45
CA LEU A 75 19.82 12.65 -5.02
C LEU A 75 20.96 13.48 -4.39
N PRO A 76 20.73 14.75 -4.01
CA PRO A 76 21.79 15.57 -3.45
C PRO A 76 22.18 15.08 -2.06
N ILE A 77 23.47 15.24 -1.76
CA ILE A 77 24.05 14.94 -0.45
C ILE A 77 24.32 16.26 0.24
N TYR A 78 23.82 16.39 1.47
CA TYR A 78 24.11 17.51 2.34
C TYR A 78 25.29 17.16 3.26
N PHE A 79 26.29 18.02 3.37
CA PHE A 79 27.43 17.82 4.26
C PHE A 79 27.38 18.80 5.43
N ASP A 80 27.17 18.26 6.63
CA ASP A 80 27.23 19.02 7.87
C ASP A 80 28.67 19.14 8.34
N LYS A 81 29.21 20.37 8.30
CA LYS A 81 30.58 20.66 8.73
C LYS A 81 30.77 20.53 10.25
N SER A 82 29.73 20.79 11.03
CA SER A 82 29.79 20.73 12.50
C SER A 82 29.87 19.28 13.00
N LEU A 83 29.14 18.38 12.34
CA LEU A 83 29.14 16.95 12.63
C LEU A 83 30.16 16.15 11.80
N ASN A 84 30.84 16.81 10.84
CA ASN A 84 31.69 16.15 9.84
C ASN A 84 30.98 14.94 9.17
N THR A 85 29.69 15.09 8.87
CA THR A 85 28.81 13.99 8.45
C THR A 85 28.00 14.36 7.21
N ALA A 86 27.98 13.45 6.24
CA ALA A 86 27.16 13.58 5.04
C ALA A 86 25.78 12.94 5.26
N PHE A 87 24.73 13.55 4.73
CA PHE A 87 23.34 13.12 4.80
C PHE A 87 22.74 12.98 3.41
N ARG A 88 21.91 11.95 3.19
CA ARG A 88 21.15 11.74 1.95
C ARG A 88 19.73 11.28 2.25
N ILE A 89 18.79 11.55 1.35
CA ILE A 89 17.43 11.01 1.47
C ILE A 89 17.48 9.48 1.36
N CYS A 90 16.77 8.80 2.25
CA CYS A 90 16.61 7.35 2.15
C CYS A 90 15.80 6.95 0.91
N SER A 91 16.37 6.08 0.06
CA SER A 91 15.70 5.49 -1.10
C SER A 91 15.02 4.15 -0.76
N HIS A 92 14.22 4.12 0.31
CA HIS A 92 13.52 2.91 0.75
C HIS A 92 12.74 2.25 -0.41
N PRO A 93 12.72 0.90 -0.56
CA PRO A 93 13.30 -0.14 0.32
C PRO A 93 14.78 -0.48 0.04
N SER A 94 15.42 0.17 -0.93
CA SER A 94 16.77 -0.22 -1.40
C SER A 94 17.96 0.29 -0.55
N CYS A 95 17.74 1.14 0.46
CA CYS A 95 18.82 1.59 1.37
C CYS A 95 19.06 0.53 2.47
N THR A 96 20.30 0.04 2.59
CA THR A 96 20.73 -0.91 3.64
C THR A 96 21.09 -0.25 4.97
N HIS A 97 20.92 1.07 5.10
CA HIS A 97 21.15 1.87 6.32
C HIS A 97 22.44 1.53 7.09
N ALA A 98 23.57 1.32 6.39
CA ALA A 98 24.82 0.85 7.00
C ALA A 98 25.39 1.73 8.14
N ARG A 99 24.96 2.99 8.27
CA ARG A 99 25.31 3.91 9.37
C ARG A 99 24.11 4.33 10.21
N GLY A 100 23.06 3.50 10.23
CA GLY A 100 21.76 3.84 10.81
C GLY A 100 20.89 4.71 9.89
N LEU A 101 19.66 4.91 10.35
CA LEU A 101 18.67 5.79 9.73
C LEU A 101 18.49 7.01 10.64
N ALA A 102 18.91 8.18 10.18
CA ALA A 102 18.68 9.42 10.89
C ALA A 102 17.21 9.83 10.75
N VAL A 103 16.65 10.37 11.82
CA VAL A 103 15.26 10.84 11.86
C VAL A 103 15.22 12.36 11.76
N THR A 104 14.12 12.92 11.27
CA THR A 104 14.03 14.36 10.96
C THR A 104 13.06 15.12 11.84
N PHE A 105 13.36 16.41 12.01
CA PHE A 105 12.54 17.40 12.68
C PHE A 105 12.44 18.64 11.78
N HIS A 106 11.31 19.34 11.77
CA HIS A 106 11.32 20.72 11.27
C HIS A 106 12.29 21.54 12.13
N ALA A 107 13.07 22.42 11.51
CA ALA A 107 13.99 23.30 12.23
C ALA A 107 13.26 24.10 13.33
N ASP A 108 12.06 24.61 13.03
CA ASP A 108 11.25 25.36 14.00
C ASP A 108 10.73 24.47 15.13
N CYS A 109 10.32 23.24 14.82
CA CYS A 109 9.91 22.28 15.86
C CYS A 109 11.07 21.93 16.79
N ALA A 110 12.28 21.79 16.25
CA ALA A 110 13.48 21.57 17.07
C ALA A 110 13.77 22.76 17.97
N HIS A 111 13.61 23.99 17.47
CA HIS A 111 13.75 25.22 18.26
C HIS A 111 12.67 25.38 19.35
N ILE A 112 11.43 24.98 19.06
CA ILE A 112 10.37 24.95 20.08
C ILE A 112 10.71 23.92 21.17
N ALA A 113 11.17 22.73 20.78
CA ALA A 113 11.52 21.67 21.73
C ALA A 113 12.65 22.07 22.70
N THR A 114 13.67 22.81 22.22
CA THR A 114 14.74 23.32 23.08
C THR A 114 14.24 24.34 24.10
N ARG A 115 13.25 25.16 23.77
CA ARG A 115 12.62 26.10 24.72
C ARG A 115 11.89 25.40 25.87
N PHE A 116 11.37 24.20 25.64
CA PHE A 116 10.80 23.36 26.68
C PHE A 116 11.85 22.60 27.51
N GLY A 117 13.15 22.74 27.19
CA GLY A 117 14.24 22.08 27.92
C GLY A 117 14.36 20.58 27.68
N ASN A 118 13.65 20.02 26.68
CA ASN A 118 13.69 18.60 26.35
C ASN A 118 14.60 18.32 25.15
N PRO A 119 15.61 17.44 25.27
CA PRO A 119 16.44 17.06 24.13
C PRO A 119 15.62 16.27 23.09
N LEU A 120 15.92 16.45 21.80
CA LEU A 120 15.16 15.87 20.68
C LEU A 120 15.01 14.34 20.77
N ILE A 121 16.02 13.66 21.29
CA ILE A 121 16.01 12.20 21.48
C ILE A 121 14.84 11.70 22.34
N ARG A 122 14.33 12.53 23.27
CA ARG A 122 13.17 12.16 24.12
C ARG A 122 11.84 12.13 23.36
N TYR A 123 11.74 12.83 22.24
CA TYR A 123 10.52 12.81 21.42
C TYR A 123 10.42 11.55 20.56
N CYS A 124 11.54 10.88 20.29
CA CYS A 124 11.58 9.74 19.37
C CYS A 124 10.70 8.57 19.82
N PRO A 125 10.77 8.06 21.06
CA PRO A 125 9.92 6.94 21.49
C PRO A 125 8.43 7.29 21.44
N PHE A 126 8.08 8.52 21.81
CA PHE A 126 6.69 8.98 21.82
C PHE A 126 6.07 9.04 20.42
N THR A 127 6.86 9.51 19.45
CA THR A 127 6.46 9.78 18.07
C THR A 127 6.74 8.62 17.12
N GLU A 128 7.22 7.49 17.65
CA GLU A 128 7.48 6.31 16.84
C GLU A 128 6.15 5.72 16.37
N TYR A 129 6.06 5.38 15.10
CA TYR A 129 4.90 4.72 14.53
C TYR A 129 5.16 3.23 14.45
N SER A 130 4.32 2.42 15.10
CA SER A 130 4.39 0.96 14.97
C SER A 130 3.96 0.50 13.57
N TYR A 131 3.21 1.34 12.84
CA TYR A 131 2.92 1.22 11.42
C TYR A 131 2.53 2.57 10.82
N GLN A 132 2.61 2.67 9.50
CA GLN A 132 2.26 3.89 8.79
C GLN A 132 0.73 4.09 8.74
N PRO A 133 0.16 5.14 9.36
CA PRO A 133 -1.27 5.41 9.27
C PRO A 133 -1.66 5.95 7.89
N SER A 134 -2.94 5.81 7.54
CA SER A 134 -3.52 6.30 6.30
C SER A 134 -3.44 7.84 6.16
N LYS A 135 -3.44 8.34 4.92
CA LYS A 135 -3.44 9.80 4.66
C LYS A 135 -4.67 10.48 5.27
N GLN A 136 -5.85 9.85 5.19
CA GLN A 136 -7.06 10.37 5.82
C GLN A 136 -6.91 10.48 7.34
N HIS A 137 -6.30 9.48 7.99
CA HIS A 137 -6.04 9.54 9.43
C HIS A 137 -5.10 10.72 9.77
N GLN A 138 -4.05 10.95 8.97
CA GLN A 138 -3.15 12.09 9.13
C GLN A 138 -3.86 13.44 8.94
N ASN A 139 -4.69 13.55 7.91
CA ASN A 139 -5.47 14.77 7.66
C ASN A 139 -6.47 15.04 8.79
N GLY A 140 -7.16 14.00 9.26
CA GLY A 140 -8.10 14.09 10.39
C GLY A 140 -7.42 14.46 11.71
N ARG A 141 -6.14 14.10 11.89
CA ARG A 141 -5.37 14.49 13.07
C ARG A 141 -5.19 16.01 13.17
N ARG A 142 -4.83 16.68 12.06
CA ARG A 142 -4.68 18.15 12.05
C ARG A 142 -5.97 18.82 12.49
N GLU A 143 -7.09 18.39 11.91
CA GLU A 143 -8.41 18.94 12.23
C GLU A 143 -8.82 18.69 13.70
N ARG A 144 -8.52 17.52 14.27
CA ARG A 144 -8.76 17.27 15.70
C ARG A 144 -7.97 18.22 16.59
N ILE A 145 -6.68 18.41 16.31
CA ILE A 145 -5.83 19.33 17.08
C ILE A 145 -6.35 20.76 16.97
N ARG A 146 -6.72 21.19 15.75
CA ARG A 146 -7.34 22.49 15.50
C ARG A 146 -8.57 22.70 16.39
N ILE A 147 -9.49 21.73 16.44
CA ILE A 147 -10.69 21.77 17.28
C ILE A 147 -10.34 21.80 18.78
N LEU A 148 -9.31 21.09 19.23
CA LEU A 148 -8.85 21.14 20.62
C LEU A 148 -8.35 22.53 21.01
N ILE A 149 -7.53 23.13 20.14
CA ILE A 149 -7.00 24.50 20.32
C ILE A 149 -8.15 25.50 20.33
N GLU A 150 -9.06 25.42 19.35
CA GLU A 150 -10.24 26.28 19.26
C GLU A 150 -11.07 26.23 20.56
N ASN A 151 -11.36 25.02 21.05
CA ASN A 151 -12.12 24.82 22.28
C ASN A 151 -11.38 25.36 23.51
N ALA A 152 -10.06 25.18 23.58
CA ALA A 152 -9.24 25.71 24.68
C ALA A 152 -9.24 27.24 24.68
N LEU A 153 -8.99 27.86 23.52
CA LEU A 153 -9.02 29.32 23.35
C LEU A 153 -10.39 29.91 23.68
N HIS A 154 -11.46 29.30 23.18
CA HIS A 154 -12.81 29.73 23.48
C HIS A 154 -13.12 29.66 24.98
N ARG A 155 -12.72 28.57 25.66
CA ARG A 155 -12.91 28.43 27.12
C ARG A 155 -12.10 29.44 27.93
N THR A 156 -10.89 29.77 27.49
CA THR A 156 -10.00 30.68 28.22
C THR A 156 -10.32 32.15 27.98
N TYR A 157 -10.67 32.52 26.74
CA TYR A 157 -10.74 33.92 26.32
C TYR A 157 -12.15 34.40 25.91
N GLY A 158 -13.09 33.50 25.58
CA GLY A 158 -14.56 33.70 25.54
C GLY A 158 -15.18 34.79 24.66
N ASN A 159 -14.40 35.72 24.11
CA ASN A 159 -14.91 37.02 23.65
C ASN A 159 -14.84 37.23 22.13
N LEU A 160 -14.33 36.26 21.37
CA LEU A 160 -14.28 36.33 19.89
C LEU A 160 -15.31 35.41 19.26
N SER A 161 -15.70 35.72 18.02
CA SER A 161 -16.60 34.87 17.24
C SER A 161 -15.93 33.54 16.87
N PRO A 162 -16.71 32.47 16.62
CA PRO A 162 -16.18 31.16 16.22
C PRO A 162 -15.28 31.23 14.97
N GLU A 163 -15.56 32.13 14.03
CA GLU A 163 -14.75 32.31 12.82
C GLU A 163 -13.34 32.83 13.14
N LEU A 164 -13.21 33.72 14.12
CA LEU A 164 -11.91 34.23 14.56
C LEU A 164 -11.12 33.15 15.30
N TRP A 165 -11.79 32.34 16.15
CA TRP A 165 -11.14 31.18 16.78
C TRP A 165 -10.69 30.15 15.77
N ARG A 166 -11.50 29.93 14.72
CA ARG A 166 -11.11 29.07 13.61
C ARG A 166 -9.87 29.58 12.90
N ILE A 167 -9.78 30.87 12.58
CA ILE A 167 -8.59 31.47 11.94
C ILE A 167 -7.35 31.29 12.80
N ILE A 168 -7.45 31.57 14.12
CA ILE A 168 -6.31 31.44 15.04
C ILE A 168 -5.90 29.97 15.22
N SER A 169 -6.87 29.07 15.40
CA SER A 169 -6.60 27.64 15.61
C SER A 169 -6.06 26.94 14.36
N ASP A 170 -6.30 27.50 13.17
CA ASP A 170 -5.81 26.96 11.89
C ASP A 170 -4.36 27.34 11.59
N ASP A 171 -3.72 28.13 12.44
CA ASP A 171 -2.31 28.48 12.34
C ASP A 171 -1.40 27.25 12.55
N ASP A 172 -0.52 26.99 11.58
CA ASP A 172 0.35 25.81 11.58
C ASP A 172 1.42 25.84 12.68
N GLU A 173 1.93 27.03 13.06
CA GLU A 173 2.88 27.16 14.16
C GLU A 173 2.22 26.83 15.50
N LEU A 174 0.99 27.31 15.71
CA LEU A 174 0.22 27.03 16.92
C LEU A 174 -0.13 25.54 17.04
N ILE A 175 -0.54 24.91 15.94
CA ILE A 175 -0.79 23.46 15.88
C ILE A 175 0.49 22.68 16.22
N ARG A 176 1.64 23.05 15.63
CA ARG A 176 2.94 22.42 15.93
C ARG A 176 3.32 22.65 17.40
N LEU A 177 3.17 23.87 17.91
CA LEU A 177 3.47 24.23 19.30
C LEU A 177 2.64 23.40 20.28
N TYR A 178 1.33 23.26 20.04
CA TYR A 178 0.45 22.42 20.85
C TYR A 178 0.99 21.00 20.97
N THR A 179 1.31 20.36 19.84
CA THR A 179 1.79 18.97 19.83
C THR A 179 3.11 18.80 20.60
N ILE A 180 4.04 19.76 20.47
CA ILE A 180 5.33 19.69 21.14
C ILE A 180 5.17 19.92 22.65
N ALA A 181 4.33 20.89 23.03
CA ALA A 181 4.03 21.20 24.43
C ALA A 181 3.36 20.03 25.15
N GLU A 182 2.40 19.35 24.49
CA GLU A 182 1.69 18.18 25.05
C GLU A 182 2.66 17.03 25.42
N ILE A 183 3.69 16.83 24.59
CA ILE A 183 4.75 15.82 24.81
C ILE A 183 5.72 16.25 25.90
N ALA A 184 6.08 17.53 25.92
CA ALA A 184 7.14 18.05 26.79
C ALA A 184 6.84 17.98 28.29
N LEU A 185 5.56 17.86 28.67
CA LEU A 185 5.11 18.07 30.04
C LEU A 185 5.05 16.80 30.92
N ASN A 186 5.30 15.59 30.39
CA ASN A 186 5.22 14.36 31.21
C ASN A 186 6.27 13.31 30.80
N CYS A 187 7.07 12.85 31.76
CA CYS A 187 7.81 11.60 31.66
C CYS A 187 7.64 10.80 32.96
N ARG A 188 7.22 9.55 32.83
CA ARG A 188 7.12 8.57 33.91
C ARG A 188 7.80 7.25 33.50
N LYS A 189 7.63 6.22 34.34
CA LYS A 189 8.09 4.85 34.12
C LYS A 189 7.76 4.37 32.68
N SER A 190 8.64 3.60 32.06
CA SER A 190 8.51 3.07 30.70
C SER A 190 8.19 1.57 30.64
N GLU A 191 8.20 0.89 31.78
CA GLU A 191 7.99 -0.55 31.87
C GLU A 191 6.99 -0.90 32.98
N TRP A 192 6.04 -1.76 32.64
CA TRP A 192 5.03 -2.26 33.56
C TRP A 192 5.02 -3.79 33.52
N SER A 193 4.82 -4.40 34.68
CA SER A 193 4.52 -5.82 34.79
C SER A 193 3.33 -5.95 35.71
N ILE A 194 2.30 -6.65 35.26
CA ILE A 194 1.10 -6.91 36.04
C ILE A 194 1.07 -8.36 36.50
N ASP A 195 0.62 -8.59 37.72
CA ASP A 195 0.30 -9.92 38.25
C ASP A 195 -1.21 -10.12 38.15
N LEU A 196 -1.64 -11.12 37.38
CA LEU A 196 -3.06 -11.40 37.15
C LEU A 196 -3.74 -12.14 38.31
N ALA A 197 -3.01 -12.45 39.39
CA ALA A 197 -3.64 -12.90 40.64
C ALA A 197 -4.37 -11.77 41.39
N THR A 198 -4.05 -10.51 41.08
CA THR A 198 -4.70 -9.34 41.67
C THR A 198 -5.56 -8.63 40.64
N THR A 199 -6.56 -7.89 41.11
CA THR A 199 -7.38 -7.02 40.26
C THR A 199 -6.50 -5.90 39.69
N VAL A 200 -6.55 -5.68 38.38
CA VAL A 200 -5.74 -4.69 37.68
C VAL A 200 -6.61 -3.56 37.13
N TRP A 201 -6.15 -2.33 37.34
CA TRP A 201 -6.78 -1.10 36.90
C TRP A 201 -5.87 -0.33 35.94
N ALA A 202 -6.45 0.30 34.93
CA ALA A 202 -5.75 1.17 33.98
C ALA A 202 -6.11 2.64 34.19
N THR A 203 -5.12 3.51 34.16
CA THR A 203 -5.32 4.94 33.95
C THR A 203 -5.07 5.31 32.49
N TYR A 204 -5.64 6.43 32.07
CA TYR A 204 -5.61 6.86 30.68
C TYR A 204 -5.07 8.28 30.57
N THR A 205 -4.45 8.57 29.43
CA THR A 205 -3.98 9.90 29.04
C THR A 205 -4.51 10.23 27.65
N THR A 206 -4.45 11.49 27.26
CA THR A 206 -4.92 11.94 25.95
C THR A 206 -3.75 12.49 25.15
N VAL A 207 -3.65 12.09 23.88
CA VAL A 207 -2.68 12.60 22.90
C VAL A 207 -3.46 12.99 21.65
N ASP A 208 -3.33 14.24 21.20
CA ASP A 208 -4.08 14.76 20.05
C ASP A 208 -5.61 14.52 20.14
N GLY A 209 -6.17 14.54 21.35
CA GLY A 209 -7.59 14.27 21.62
C GLY A 209 -7.98 12.79 21.61
N ILE A 210 -7.01 11.89 21.49
CA ILE A 210 -7.20 10.45 21.46
C ILE A 210 -6.73 9.84 22.78
N GLU A 211 -7.55 8.97 23.36
CA GLU A 211 -7.27 8.38 24.66
C GLU A 211 -6.40 7.12 24.56
N TYR A 212 -5.32 7.06 25.33
CA TYR A 212 -4.36 5.95 25.40
C TYR A 212 -4.21 5.44 26.82
N VAL A 213 -3.88 4.16 26.98
CA VAL A 213 -3.58 3.58 28.29
C VAL A 213 -2.24 4.15 28.77
N ASN A 214 -2.24 4.79 29.93
CA ASN A 214 -1.08 5.46 30.51
C ASN A 214 -0.32 4.55 31.48
N SER A 215 -1.03 3.96 32.44
CA SER A 215 -0.40 3.12 33.46
C SER A 215 -1.33 2.01 33.94
N LEU A 216 -0.73 0.93 34.45
CA LEU A 216 -1.43 -0.17 35.11
C LEU A 216 -1.10 -0.20 36.61
N SER A 217 -2.10 -0.45 37.46
CA SER A 217 -1.97 -0.53 38.91
C SER A 217 -2.85 -1.64 39.52
N GLU A 218 -2.40 -2.19 40.65
CA GLU A 218 -3.15 -3.21 41.41
C GLU A 218 -4.23 -2.59 42.32
N SER A 219 -4.16 -1.27 42.54
CA SER A 219 -5.14 -0.51 43.30
C SER A 219 -5.91 0.47 42.40
N PRO A 220 -7.21 0.68 42.65
CA PRO A 220 -7.98 1.67 41.92
C PRO A 220 -7.47 3.07 42.27
N THR A 221 -7.15 3.85 41.24
CA THR A 221 -6.85 5.28 41.38
C THR A 221 -8.00 6.12 40.83
N LEU A 222 -8.01 7.42 41.13
CA LEU A 222 -9.03 8.34 40.63
C LEU A 222 -9.05 8.30 39.09
N ARG A 223 -10.22 7.99 38.50
CA ARG A 223 -10.45 7.78 37.04
C ARG A 223 -9.84 6.51 36.45
N ALA A 224 -9.35 5.57 37.25
CA ALA A 224 -8.93 4.28 36.73
C ALA A 224 -10.12 3.44 36.27
N ARG A 225 -9.96 2.69 35.18
CA ARG A 225 -10.95 1.73 34.68
C ARG A 225 -10.46 0.31 34.94
N LEU A 226 -11.39 -0.58 35.29
CA LEU A 226 -11.09 -1.98 35.56
C LEU A 226 -10.63 -2.66 34.26
N VAL A 227 -9.49 -3.35 34.31
CA VAL A 227 -8.93 -4.11 33.18
C VAL A 227 -9.08 -5.61 33.41
N TRP A 228 -8.79 -6.04 34.64
CA TRP A 228 -8.79 -7.44 35.04
C TRP A 228 -9.34 -7.56 36.44
N ASP A 229 -10.27 -8.49 36.62
CA ASP A 229 -10.83 -8.84 37.93
C ASP A 229 -10.50 -10.30 38.27
N SER A 230 -9.56 -10.48 39.19
CA SER A 230 -9.15 -11.82 39.62
C SER A 230 -10.23 -12.59 40.39
N THR A 231 -11.30 -11.92 40.85
CA THR A 231 -12.37 -12.55 41.65
C THR A 231 -13.50 -13.13 40.80
N THR A 232 -13.78 -12.54 39.64
CA THR A 232 -14.87 -12.97 38.75
C THR A 232 -14.38 -13.73 37.52
N LEU A 233 -13.10 -13.61 37.15
CA LEU A 233 -12.52 -14.14 35.92
C LEU A 233 -11.62 -15.37 36.13
N SER A 234 -11.87 -16.18 37.17
CA SER A 234 -11.02 -17.34 37.52
C SER A 234 -10.84 -18.35 36.37
N ASP A 235 -11.79 -18.41 35.44
CA ASP A 235 -11.77 -19.31 34.28
C ASP A 235 -11.33 -18.64 32.97
N VAL A 236 -11.22 -17.30 32.93
CA VAL A 236 -10.79 -16.58 31.73
C VAL A 236 -9.27 -16.66 31.62
N ARG A 237 -8.76 -17.11 30.47
CA ARG A 237 -7.32 -17.27 30.21
C ARG A 237 -6.79 -16.32 29.15
N HIS A 238 -7.53 -15.26 28.82
CA HIS A 238 -7.17 -14.37 27.73
C HIS A 238 -7.41 -12.90 28.06
N LEU A 239 -6.59 -12.04 27.46
CA LEU A 239 -6.75 -10.59 27.45
C LEU A 239 -6.83 -10.09 26.01
N TYR A 240 -7.65 -9.07 25.80
CA TYR A 240 -7.78 -8.38 24.53
C TYR A 240 -7.12 -7.01 24.63
N VAL A 241 -6.13 -6.76 23.79
CA VAL A 241 -5.40 -5.49 23.75
C VAL A 241 -5.67 -4.84 22.40
N SER A 242 -6.19 -3.62 22.38
CA SER A 242 -6.29 -2.82 21.17
C SER A 242 -5.18 -1.78 21.11
N SER A 243 -4.57 -1.64 19.93
CA SER A 243 -3.52 -0.66 19.67
C SER A 243 -3.69 0.00 18.31
N ASP A 244 -3.31 1.27 18.21
CA ASP A 244 -3.11 1.94 16.93
C ASP A 244 -1.62 2.15 16.65
N HIS A 245 -1.31 2.91 15.60
CA HIS A 245 0.06 3.25 15.21
C HIS A 245 0.90 3.94 16.32
N LEU A 246 0.26 4.54 17.33
CA LEU A 246 0.91 5.29 18.41
C LEU A 246 0.88 4.56 19.76
N GLY A 247 0.07 3.52 19.96
CA GLY A 247 0.13 2.75 21.20
C GLY A 247 -1.18 2.09 21.61
N ILE A 248 -1.21 1.60 22.84
CA ILE A 248 -2.32 0.82 23.38
C ILE A 248 -3.47 1.75 23.75
N ARG A 249 -4.66 1.42 23.22
CA ARG A 249 -5.90 2.18 23.34
C ARG A 249 -6.83 1.60 24.40
N GLN A 250 -6.93 0.27 24.46
CA GLN A 250 -7.79 -0.41 25.42
C GLN A 250 -7.18 -1.76 25.80
N ILE A 251 -7.39 -2.16 27.05
CA ILE A 251 -7.15 -3.53 27.52
C ILE A 251 -8.44 -4.01 28.17
N ALA A 252 -8.93 -5.18 27.76
CA ALA A 252 -10.17 -5.76 28.25
C ALA A 252 -10.03 -7.26 28.47
N SER A 253 -10.77 -7.79 29.45
CA SER A 253 -10.89 -9.23 29.69
C SER A 253 -12.02 -9.90 28.91
N ASP A 254 -13.02 -9.13 28.47
CA ASP A 254 -14.16 -9.61 27.70
C ASP A 254 -14.33 -8.77 26.43
N THR A 255 -14.62 -9.47 25.33
CA THR A 255 -15.02 -8.88 24.05
C THR A 255 -16.27 -8.01 24.16
N ALA A 256 -17.22 -8.31 25.06
CA ALA A 256 -18.42 -7.51 25.25
C ALA A 256 -18.14 -6.11 25.82
N LEU A 257 -17.00 -5.94 26.50
CA LEU A 257 -16.57 -4.67 27.10
C LEU A 257 -15.73 -3.82 26.13
N THR A 258 -15.54 -4.28 24.89
CA THR A 258 -14.70 -3.59 23.91
C THR A 258 -15.49 -2.54 23.14
N GLU A 259 -14.94 -1.33 23.05
CA GLU A 259 -15.51 -0.27 22.23
C GLU A 259 -14.81 -0.31 20.86
N VAL A 260 -15.54 -0.74 19.82
CA VAL A 260 -15.03 -0.69 18.44
C VAL A 260 -15.31 0.71 17.89
N ASN A 261 -14.35 1.62 18.06
CA ASN A 261 -14.48 2.96 17.51
C ASN A 261 -14.15 2.98 16.00
N VAL A 262 -15.17 3.23 15.17
CA VAL A 262 -15.04 3.32 13.71
C VAL A 262 -14.20 4.52 13.26
N SER A 263 -14.11 5.59 14.06
CA SER A 263 -13.43 6.84 13.68
C SER A 263 -11.90 6.80 13.80
N ALA A 264 -11.34 5.81 14.50
CA ALA A 264 -9.90 5.63 14.67
C ALA A 264 -9.56 4.13 14.60
N PRO A 265 -9.04 3.63 13.46
CA PRO A 265 -8.81 2.21 13.29
C PRO A 265 -7.79 1.71 14.31
N VAL A 266 -8.20 0.73 15.12
CA VAL A 266 -7.36 0.01 16.07
C VAL A 266 -7.26 -1.44 15.63
N TYR A 267 -6.13 -2.06 15.95
CA TYR A 267 -5.92 -3.49 15.78
C TYR A 267 -5.92 -4.18 17.14
N TRP A 268 -6.52 -5.36 17.18
CA TRP A 268 -6.74 -6.15 18.39
C TRP A 268 -5.81 -7.35 18.42
N GLN A 269 -5.24 -7.61 19.59
CA GLN A 269 -4.47 -8.81 19.90
C GLN A 269 -5.18 -9.59 21.00
N THR A 270 -5.23 -10.91 20.83
CA THR A 270 -5.72 -11.83 21.86
C THR A 270 -4.51 -12.50 22.49
N ILE A 271 -4.30 -12.23 23.77
CA ILE A 271 -3.12 -12.68 24.51
C ILE A 271 -3.54 -13.86 25.37
N SER A 272 -2.87 -15.00 25.18
CA SER A 272 -3.00 -16.15 26.08
C SER A 272 -2.27 -15.89 27.38
N ILE A 273 -2.96 -16.04 28.50
CA ILE A 273 -2.38 -15.96 29.85
C ILE A 273 -1.77 -17.34 30.17
N GLU A 274 -0.58 -17.59 29.64
CA GLU A 274 0.20 -18.79 29.98
C GLU A 274 1.02 -18.58 31.26
N SER A 275 1.46 -17.33 31.47
CA SER A 275 2.20 -16.89 32.64
C SER A 275 1.34 -15.97 33.49
N ARG A 276 1.49 -16.08 34.81
CA ARG A 276 0.81 -15.21 35.79
C ARG A 276 1.19 -13.72 35.65
N ARG A 277 2.33 -13.43 34.99
CA ARG A 277 2.82 -12.08 34.75
C ARG A 277 2.85 -11.76 33.26
N ILE A 278 2.33 -10.58 32.93
CA ILE A 278 2.43 -9.98 31.59
C ILE A 278 3.22 -8.69 31.69
N ALA A 279 4.15 -8.50 30.77
CA ALA A 279 4.96 -7.30 30.66
C ALA A 279 4.43 -6.38 29.57
N PHE A 280 4.45 -5.09 29.83
CA PHE A 280 4.12 -4.04 28.89
C PHE A 280 5.25 -3.01 28.85
N THR A 281 5.52 -2.50 27.67
CA THR A 281 6.48 -1.42 27.43
C THR A 281 5.73 -0.16 26.98
N GLY A 282 6.27 1.00 27.32
CA GLY A 282 5.71 2.28 26.92
C GLY A 282 6.80 3.32 26.75
N ASP A 283 6.40 4.47 26.23
CA ASP A 283 7.29 5.56 25.85
C ASP A 283 7.51 6.59 26.98
N GLY A 284 7.06 6.26 28.20
CA GLY A 284 7.06 7.15 29.37
C GLY A 284 5.83 8.07 29.46
N TYR A 285 4.95 8.05 28.46
CA TYR A 285 3.68 8.78 28.43
C TYR A 285 2.47 7.86 28.29
N LYS A 286 2.61 6.81 27.49
CA LYS A 286 1.58 5.81 27.20
C LYS A 286 2.21 4.44 26.99
N LEU A 287 1.40 3.41 27.22
CA LEU A 287 1.75 2.03 26.90
C LEU A 287 1.76 1.86 25.38
N ARG A 288 2.81 1.22 24.87
CA ARG A 288 3.10 1.06 23.44
C ARG A 288 2.87 -0.37 23.01
N GLU A 289 3.46 -1.31 23.73
CA GLU A 289 3.49 -2.71 23.34
C GLU A 289 3.27 -3.60 24.55
N VAL A 290 2.81 -4.81 24.26
CA VAL A 290 2.64 -5.88 25.22
C VAL A 290 3.54 -7.02 24.79
N SER A 291 4.26 -7.61 25.75
CA SER A 291 5.10 -8.76 25.50
C SER A 291 4.20 -9.94 25.14
N SER A 292 4.12 -10.25 23.84
CA SER A 292 3.27 -11.29 23.29
C SER A 292 3.99 -12.00 22.15
N SER A 293 3.76 -13.31 22.04
CA SER A 293 4.17 -14.12 20.89
C SER A 293 3.26 -13.95 19.67
N SER A 294 2.10 -13.27 19.81
CA SER A 294 1.14 -13.13 18.71
C SER A 294 1.61 -12.10 17.68
N LEU A 295 1.96 -12.60 16.49
CA LEU A 295 2.34 -11.78 15.34
C LEU A 295 1.15 -11.37 14.46
N VAL A 296 -0.07 -11.75 14.83
CA VAL A 296 -1.29 -11.40 14.10
C VAL A 296 -2.12 -10.42 14.91
N GLN A 297 -2.56 -9.34 14.28
CA GLN A 297 -3.49 -8.36 14.85
C GLN A 297 -4.76 -8.29 14.00
N TRP A 298 -5.90 -8.06 14.65
CA TRP A 298 -7.23 -8.24 14.07
C TRP A 298 -8.00 -6.92 14.03
N PRO A 299 -8.95 -6.73 13.10
CA PRO A 299 -9.74 -5.49 13.05
C PRO A 299 -10.79 -5.41 14.17
N ARG A 300 -11.00 -6.50 14.89
CA ARG A 300 -11.94 -6.65 16.01
C ARG A 300 -11.37 -7.66 17.01
N PRO A 301 -11.79 -7.64 18.28
CA PRO A 301 -11.35 -8.67 19.22
C PRO A 301 -11.81 -10.06 18.76
N MET A 302 -10.91 -11.03 18.83
CA MET A 302 -11.14 -12.40 18.36
C MET A 302 -11.03 -13.38 19.50
N SER A 303 -12.13 -14.06 19.84
CA SER A 303 -12.09 -15.11 20.87
C SER A 303 -11.17 -16.27 20.46
N PRO A 304 -10.60 -17.02 21.42
CA PRO A 304 -9.80 -18.21 21.13
C PRO A 304 -10.55 -19.25 20.29
N SER A 305 -11.86 -19.41 20.51
CA SER A 305 -12.71 -20.28 19.70
C SER A 305 -12.81 -19.81 18.25
N SER A 306 -12.94 -18.50 18.03
CA SER A 306 -12.92 -17.90 16.69
C SER A 306 -11.58 -18.14 16.01
N LEU A 307 -10.47 -17.90 16.72
CA LEU A 307 -9.12 -18.16 16.18
C LEU A 307 -8.89 -19.63 15.85
N GLY A 308 -9.35 -20.55 16.71
CA GLY A 308 -9.27 -21.99 16.50
C GLY A 308 -10.06 -22.49 15.29
N SER A 309 -11.05 -21.73 14.82
CA SER A 309 -11.83 -22.03 13.61
C SER A 309 -11.18 -21.57 12.30
N LEU A 310 -10.10 -20.78 12.37
CA LEU A 310 -9.42 -20.23 11.20
C LEU A 310 -8.28 -21.13 10.70
N ALA A 311 -8.09 -21.15 9.40
CA ALA A 311 -6.90 -21.63 8.71
C ALA A 311 -6.11 -20.45 8.17
N PHE A 312 -4.78 -20.52 8.25
CA PHE A 312 -3.86 -19.48 7.79
C PHE A 312 -3.11 -19.94 6.55
N TYR A 313 -2.90 -19.01 5.63
CA TYR A 313 -2.22 -19.24 4.36
C TYR A 313 -1.17 -18.16 4.15
N TYR A 314 0.08 -18.59 4.09
CA TYR A 314 1.23 -17.72 3.85
C TYR A 314 1.50 -17.67 2.35
N ALA A 315 1.53 -16.47 1.77
CA ALA A 315 1.73 -16.28 0.34
C ALA A 315 3.18 -15.99 -0.06
N GLY A 316 4.09 -15.90 0.90
CA GLY A 316 5.42 -15.37 0.65
C GLY A 316 5.42 -13.85 0.54
N TRP A 317 6.56 -13.22 0.80
CA TRP A 317 6.83 -11.80 0.55
C TRP A 317 5.83 -10.83 1.19
N GLY A 318 5.93 -10.68 2.51
CA GLY A 318 5.55 -9.44 3.21
C GLY A 318 6.79 -8.79 3.80
N GLU A 319 7.69 -8.32 2.94
CA GLU A 319 8.92 -7.66 3.41
C GLU A 319 8.59 -6.50 4.36
N GLY A 320 9.26 -6.45 5.50
CA GLY A 320 9.28 -5.28 6.38
C GLY A 320 8.22 -5.23 7.49
N GLU A 321 7.13 -6.00 7.43
CA GLU A 321 6.15 -6.07 8.53
C GLU A 321 6.27 -7.40 9.30
N ALA A 322 6.91 -7.36 10.47
CA ALA A 322 7.00 -8.51 11.38
C ALA A 322 5.63 -8.92 11.97
N ILE A 323 4.61 -8.07 11.81
CA ILE A 323 3.28 -8.21 12.39
C ILE A 323 2.24 -8.15 11.26
N ALA A 324 1.45 -9.21 11.10
CA ALA A 324 0.34 -9.26 10.16
C ALA A 324 -0.89 -8.52 10.71
N ARG A 325 -1.25 -7.40 10.10
CA ARG A 325 -2.42 -6.59 10.47
C ARG A 325 -3.58 -6.90 9.55
N MET A 326 -4.46 -7.76 10.04
CA MET A 326 -5.54 -8.32 9.25
C MET A 326 -6.65 -7.30 8.99
N LYS A 327 -7.15 -7.26 7.76
CA LYS A 327 -8.39 -6.61 7.36
C LYS A 327 -9.44 -7.64 7.02
N THR A 328 -10.70 -7.34 7.33
CA THR A 328 -11.83 -8.17 6.92
C THR A 328 -12.23 -7.84 5.49
N PHE A 329 -12.48 -8.90 4.73
CA PHE A 329 -12.99 -8.87 3.38
C PHE A 329 -14.14 -9.85 3.24
N THR A 330 -15.22 -9.44 2.60
CA THR A 330 -16.44 -10.25 2.49
C THR A 330 -16.87 -10.36 1.04
N PHE A 331 -16.86 -11.58 0.49
CA PHE A 331 -17.48 -11.85 -0.80
C PHE A 331 -19.00 -11.99 -0.65
N ASN A 332 -19.69 -11.73 -1.75
CA ASN A 332 -21.14 -11.83 -1.90
C ASN A 332 -21.91 -10.84 -1.03
N GLN A 333 -21.27 -9.76 -0.56
CA GLN A 333 -21.97 -8.72 0.18
C GLN A 333 -23.04 -8.08 -0.71
N LYS A 334 -24.23 -7.79 -0.15
CA LYS A 334 -25.31 -7.13 -0.88
C LYS A 334 -24.81 -5.83 -1.53
N GLY A 335 -25.21 -5.60 -2.77
CA GLY A 335 -24.81 -4.42 -3.55
C GLY A 335 -23.43 -4.51 -4.21
N THR A 336 -22.72 -5.64 -4.08
CA THR A 336 -21.44 -5.86 -4.77
C THR A 336 -21.66 -6.06 -6.27
N VAL A 337 -21.00 -5.24 -7.08
CA VAL A 337 -21.06 -5.29 -8.56
C VAL A 337 -19.79 -5.88 -9.19
N GLY A 338 -18.76 -6.13 -8.39
CA GLY A 338 -17.50 -6.67 -8.88
C GLY A 338 -16.40 -6.62 -7.82
N TYR A 339 -15.26 -7.24 -8.13
CA TYR A 339 -14.08 -7.27 -7.29
C TYR A 339 -12.88 -6.68 -8.01
N SER A 340 -12.06 -5.93 -7.30
CA SER A 340 -10.80 -5.40 -7.81
C SER A 340 -9.62 -5.94 -7.01
N VAL A 341 -8.56 -6.35 -7.71
CA VAL A 341 -7.30 -6.75 -7.08
C VAL A 341 -6.25 -5.68 -7.36
N CYS A 342 -5.55 -5.25 -6.32
CA CYS A 342 -4.52 -4.22 -6.37
C CYS A 342 -3.13 -4.86 -6.43
N TRP A 343 -2.27 -4.31 -7.29
CA TRP A 343 -0.93 -4.78 -7.57
C TRP A 343 0.10 -3.68 -7.37
N SER A 344 1.26 -4.04 -6.82
CA SER A 344 2.45 -3.19 -6.68
C SER A 344 3.70 -4.01 -6.95
N SER A 345 4.53 -3.59 -7.92
CA SER A 345 5.79 -4.27 -8.24
C SER A 345 5.67 -5.80 -8.35
N ASN A 346 4.69 -6.23 -9.15
CA ASN A 346 4.30 -7.62 -9.44
C ASN A 346 3.62 -8.39 -8.30
N GLU A 347 3.36 -7.77 -7.15
CA GLU A 347 2.77 -8.42 -5.98
C GLU A 347 1.32 -8.00 -5.75
N MET A 348 0.48 -8.93 -5.28
CA MET A 348 -0.88 -8.63 -4.84
C MET A 348 -0.82 -7.93 -3.47
N VAL A 349 -1.29 -6.68 -3.39
CA VAL A 349 -1.19 -5.87 -2.17
C VAL A 349 -2.52 -5.63 -1.47
N SER A 350 -3.64 -5.72 -2.19
CA SER A 350 -4.98 -5.56 -1.63
C SER A 350 -6.08 -6.16 -2.51
N ILE A 351 -7.24 -6.44 -1.93
CA ILE A 351 -8.45 -6.92 -2.61
C ILE A 351 -9.64 -6.08 -2.15
N HIS A 352 -10.48 -5.65 -3.10
CA HIS A 352 -11.60 -4.73 -2.85
C HIS A 352 -12.89 -5.23 -3.50
N ALA A 353 -13.99 -5.10 -2.77
CA ALA A 353 -15.34 -5.31 -3.31
C ALA A 353 -15.88 -3.94 -3.74
N ASN A 354 -16.36 -3.85 -4.98
CA ASN A 354 -16.92 -2.64 -5.55
C ASN A 354 -18.44 -2.66 -5.34
N GLN A 355 -18.99 -1.57 -4.80
CA GLN A 355 -20.42 -1.41 -4.56
C GLN A 355 -21.07 -0.53 -5.63
N ALA A 356 -22.36 -0.77 -5.90
CA ALA A 356 -23.14 0.06 -6.81
C ALA A 356 -23.24 1.52 -6.32
N ALA A 357 -23.17 2.48 -7.25
CA ALA A 357 -23.09 3.92 -6.96
C ALA A 357 -24.26 4.48 -6.12
N GLN A 358 -25.40 3.79 -6.03
CA GLN A 358 -26.59 4.26 -5.30
C GLN A 358 -26.49 4.16 -3.76
N GLU A 359 -25.54 3.40 -3.19
CA GLU A 359 -25.31 3.37 -1.73
C GLU A 359 -24.23 4.37 -1.25
N ILE A 360 -23.56 5.06 -2.18
CA ILE A 360 -22.42 5.95 -1.90
C ILE A 360 -22.85 7.28 -1.24
N THR A 361 -24.14 7.65 -1.30
CA THR A 361 -24.62 8.94 -0.77
C THR A 361 -24.82 8.97 0.75
N LYS A 362 -24.52 7.90 1.49
CA LYS A 362 -24.61 7.93 2.98
C LYS A 362 -23.28 7.72 3.69
N HIS A 363 -22.35 6.93 3.16
CA HIS A 363 -21.08 6.63 3.83
C HIS A 363 -19.90 6.67 2.85
N GLY A 364 -19.33 7.87 2.66
CA GLY A 364 -17.95 8.00 2.20
C GLY A 364 -17.71 7.75 0.70
N SER A 365 -16.93 8.64 0.10
CA SER A 365 -16.60 8.62 -1.32
C SER A 365 -15.96 7.28 -1.73
N ARG A 366 -16.06 6.92 -3.03
CA ARG A 366 -15.43 5.74 -3.68
C ARG A 366 -13.92 5.56 -3.37
N SER A 367 -13.30 6.59 -2.77
CA SER A 367 -11.92 6.72 -2.32
C SER A 367 -11.62 6.27 -0.88
N ASP A 368 -12.61 6.06 0.00
CA ASP A 368 -12.38 6.01 1.47
C ASP A 368 -11.63 4.78 2.01
N LYS A 369 -11.38 3.75 1.17
CA LYS A 369 -10.55 2.58 1.53
C LYS A 369 -9.20 2.52 0.81
N HIS A 370 -8.88 3.47 -0.06
CA HIS A 370 -7.72 3.40 -0.95
C HIS A 370 -6.44 4.08 -0.40
N SER A 371 -6.45 4.62 0.82
CA SER A 371 -5.42 5.60 1.25
C SER A 371 -4.34 5.12 2.23
N GLU A 372 -4.21 3.83 2.54
CA GLU A 372 -3.04 3.37 3.34
C GLU A 372 -1.77 3.29 2.51
N TYR A 373 -1.89 3.01 1.20
CA TYR A 373 -0.75 2.76 0.31
C TYR A 373 -0.69 3.70 -0.91
N SER A 374 -1.59 4.68 -0.99
CA SER A 374 -1.68 5.67 -2.08
C SER A 374 -0.50 6.62 -2.22
N LYS A 375 0.56 6.48 -1.40
CA LYS A 375 1.81 7.24 -1.56
C LYS A 375 2.62 6.77 -2.76
N HIS A 376 2.40 5.55 -3.24
CA HIS A 376 3.07 5.03 -4.42
C HIS A 376 2.17 5.25 -5.64
N ASN A 377 2.56 6.17 -6.52
CA ASN A 377 1.88 6.43 -7.80
C ASN A 377 1.84 5.23 -8.76
N ASN A 378 2.34 4.06 -8.35
CA ASN A 378 2.56 2.88 -9.18
C ASN A 378 1.54 1.75 -8.92
N LEU A 379 0.48 1.98 -8.12
CA LEU A 379 -0.54 0.95 -7.89
C LEU A 379 -1.37 0.68 -9.14
N LYS A 380 -1.62 -0.60 -9.40
CA LYS A 380 -2.36 -1.09 -10.57
C LYS A 380 -3.51 -1.95 -10.13
N TRP A 381 -4.58 -1.98 -10.92
CA TRP A 381 -5.82 -2.64 -10.52
C TRP A 381 -6.31 -3.53 -11.64
N THR A 382 -6.73 -4.74 -11.31
CA THR A 382 -7.50 -5.60 -12.21
C THR A 382 -8.92 -5.66 -11.68
N TYR A 383 -9.90 -5.30 -12.52
CA TYR A 383 -11.31 -5.34 -12.17
C TYR A 383 -11.97 -6.60 -12.74
N HIS A 384 -12.95 -7.13 -12.01
CA HIS A 384 -13.75 -8.28 -12.40
C HIS A 384 -15.20 -8.04 -11.98
N SER A 385 -16.08 -7.76 -12.93
CA SER A 385 -17.52 -7.59 -12.71
C SER A 385 -18.16 -8.88 -12.18
N ILE A 386 -19.29 -8.75 -11.47
CA ILE A 386 -20.17 -9.86 -11.09
C ILE A 386 -21.55 -9.58 -11.66
N GLU A 387 -22.14 -10.56 -12.35
CA GLU A 387 -23.45 -10.41 -12.96
C GLU A 387 -24.58 -10.48 -11.93
N GLU A 388 -25.76 -9.98 -12.29
CA GLU A 388 -26.96 -10.18 -11.47
C GLU A 388 -27.25 -11.69 -11.28
N GLY A 389 -27.55 -12.06 -10.03
CA GLY A 389 -27.74 -13.45 -9.62
C GLY A 389 -26.46 -14.31 -9.60
N GLU A 390 -25.30 -13.75 -9.95
CA GLU A 390 -24.02 -14.42 -9.85
C GLU A 390 -23.39 -14.19 -8.47
N TYR A 391 -22.84 -15.24 -7.87
CA TYR A 391 -22.14 -15.17 -6.59
C TYR A 391 -20.92 -16.10 -6.57
N ILE A 392 -19.93 -15.75 -5.75
CA ILE A 392 -18.71 -16.52 -5.55
C ILE A 392 -19.06 -17.75 -4.70
N GLN A 393 -18.80 -18.94 -5.24
CA GLN A 393 -18.96 -20.22 -4.54
C GLN A 393 -17.65 -20.70 -3.92
N GLN A 394 -16.52 -20.45 -4.60
CA GLN A 394 -15.21 -20.95 -4.17
C GLN A 394 -14.15 -19.86 -4.36
N VAL A 395 -13.23 -19.81 -3.40
CA VAL A 395 -12.06 -18.93 -3.43
C VAL A 395 -10.81 -19.80 -3.34
N TRP A 396 -9.92 -19.60 -4.29
CA TRP A 396 -8.68 -20.34 -4.43
C TRP A 396 -7.49 -19.38 -4.48
N LEU A 397 -6.40 -19.79 -3.85
CA LEU A 397 -5.12 -19.09 -3.92
C LEU A 397 -4.06 -20.00 -4.53
N ARG A 398 -3.24 -19.44 -5.41
CA ARG A 398 -1.99 -20.04 -5.89
C ARG A 398 -0.82 -19.27 -5.32
N GLY A 399 0.34 -19.89 -5.17
CA GLY A 399 1.51 -19.24 -4.58
C GLY A 399 1.54 -19.27 -3.05
N THR A 400 0.61 -19.98 -2.40
CA THR A 400 0.46 -19.97 -0.95
C THR A 400 0.64 -21.35 -0.33
N THR A 401 0.99 -21.39 0.94
CA THR A 401 1.10 -22.62 1.75
C THR A 401 0.31 -22.47 3.04
N LYS A 402 -0.18 -23.59 3.59
CA LYS A 402 -0.77 -23.58 4.94
C LYS A 402 0.29 -23.16 5.95
N TYR A 403 -0.09 -22.28 6.86
CA TYR A 403 0.81 -21.65 7.82
C TYR A 403 0.34 -21.88 9.25
N ASP A 404 1.30 -22.04 10.16
CA ASP A 404 1.04 -22.08 11.59
C ASP A 404 1.28 -20.68 12.17
N ALA A 405 0.20 -20.02 12.59
CA ALA A 405 0.23 -18.66 13.13
C ALA A 405 0.97 -18.52 14.47
N SER A 406 1.39 -19.63 15.09
CA SER A 406 2.27 -19.62 16.26
C SER A 406 3.77 -19.47 15.91
N SER A 407 4.14 -19.73 14.65
CA SER A 407 5.50 -19.55 14.16
C SER A 407 5.78 -18.09 13.78
N ALA A 408 7.05 -17.70 13.70
CA ALA A 408 7.41 -16.39 13.18
C ALA A 408 7.05 -16.27 11.69
N LEU A 409 6.60 -15.10 11.23
CA LEU A 409 6.51 -14.86 9.79
C LEU A 409 7.93 -14.94 9.21
N PRO A 410 8.16 -15.70 8.14
CA PRO A 410 9.49 -15.78 7.53
C PRO A 410 9.96 -14.38 7.12
N CYS A 411 10.98 -13.85 7.80
CA CYS A 411 11.62 -12.58 7.48
C CYS A 411 12.91 -12.81 6.67
N TRP A 412 13.38 -11.78 5.96
CA TRP A 412 14.65 -11.85 5.23
C TRP A 412 15.81 -12.20 6.17
N GLY A 413 16.48 -13.33 5.92
CA GLY A 413 17.73 -13.68 6.61
C GLY A 413 18.05 -15.18 6.59
N GLU A 414 17.05 -16.03 6.82
CA GLU A 414 17.22 -17.48 6.80
C GLU A 414 16.48 -18.07 5.60
N GLY A 415 17.16 -18.13 4.45
CA GLY A 415 16.62 -18.78 3.24
C GLY A 415 15.81 -17.87 2.30
N GLY A 416 15.92 -16.54 2.45
CA GLY A 416 15.39 -15.57 1.49
C GLY A 416 16.04 -15.77 0.12
N LEU A 417 15.31 -16.40 -0.81
CA LEU A 417 15.79 -16.76 -2.15
C LEU A 417 15.82 -15.55 -3.07
N GLY A 418 16.75 -14.63 -2.81
CA GLY A 418 17.28 -13.78 -3.85
C GLY A 418 18.10 -14.64 -4.80
N PHE A 419 17.83 -14.56 -6.11
CA PHE A 419 18.78 -15.11 -7.08
C PHE A 419 19.96 -14.15 -7.15
N HIS A 420 21.14 -14.63 -6.74
CA HIS A 420 22.41 -14.01 -7.10
C HIS A 420 22.78 -14.49 -8.49
N LEU A 421 22.54 -13.67 -9.51
CA LEU A 421 23.16 -13.91 -10.81
C LEU A 421 24.46 -13.13 -10.83
N SER A 422 25.57 -13.87 -10.86
CA SER A 422 26.88 -13.30 -11.17
C SER A 422 26.86 -12.90 -12.64
N THR A 423 26.84 -11.59 -12.90
CA THR A 423 27.06 -11.05 -14.25
C THR A 423 28.48 -10.49 -14.32
N SER A 424 29.01 -10.29 -15.53
CA SER A 424 30.30 -9.60 -15.74
C SER A 424 30.34 -8.16 -15.18
N TRP A 425 29.22 -7.64 -14.70
CA TRP A 425 29.04 -6.31 -14.10
C TRP A 425 28.80 -6.37 -12.58
N GLY A 426 28.96 -7.54 -11.96
CA GLY A 426 28.76 -7.77 -10.52
C GLY A 426 27.57 -8.66 -10.19
N THR A 427 27.43 -8.98 -8.90
CA THR A 427 26.32 -9.76 -8.34
C THR A 427 25.06 -8.91 -8.31
N GLN A 428 24.10 -9.18 -9.19
CA GLN A 428 22.79 -8.54 -9.12
C GLN A 428 21.82 -9.43 -8.32
N THR A 429 21.21 -8.86 -7.29
CA THR A 429 20.12 -9.46 -6.52
C THR A 429 18.81 -9.24 -7.25
N TYR A 430 18.17 -10.31 -7.71
CA TYR A 430 16.87 -10.23 -8.37
C TYR A 430 15.73 -10.60 -7.42
N LYS A 431 14.69 -9.75 -7.40
CA LYS A 431 13.39 -10.06 -6.80
C LYS A 431 12.73 -11.15 -7.64
N ARG A 432 12.15 -12.14 -6.96
CA ARG A 432 11.44 -13.26 -7.59
C ARG A 432 10.11 -12.75 -8.18
N PRO A 433 9.67 -13.21 -9.36
CA PRO A 433 8.33 -12.91 -9.85
C PRO A 433 7.29 -13.51 -8.90
N SER A 434 6.22 -12.77 -8.61
CA SER A 434 5.13 -13.31 -7.79
C SER A 434 4.36 -14.38 -8.56
N ASP A 435 4.30 -15.58 -8.01
CA ASP A 435 3.42 -16.65 -8.50
C ASP A 435 2.00 -16.54 -7.91
N ILE A 436 1.74 -15.52 -7.08
CA ILE A 436 0.45 -15.36 -6.40
C ILE A 436 -0.67 -15.13 -7.41
N ALA A 437 -1.77 -15.86 -7.24
CA ALA A 437 -2.98 -15.65 -8.00
C ALA A 437 -4.21 -15.96 -7.16
N LEU A 438 -5.25 -15.16 -7.34
CA LEU A 438 -6.58 -15.36 -6.79
C LEU A 438 -7.47 -15.94 -7.89
N ALA A 439 -8.14 -17.05 -7.61
CA ALA A 439 -9.18 -17.58 -8.47
C ALA A 439 -10.52 -17.62 -7.74
N LEU A 440 -11.57 -17.13 -8.40
CA LEU A 440 -12.94 -17.12 -7.93
C LEU A 440 -13.78 -17.98 -8.86
N VAL A 441 -14.45 -18.98 -8.31
CA VAL A 441 -15.41 -19.82 -9.05
C VAL A 441 -16.80 -19.38 -8.67
N THR A 442 -17.63 -19.06 -9.65
CA THR A 442 -19.00 -18.58 -9.43
C THR A 442 -20.03 -19.68 -9.61
N ASN A 443 -21.26 -19.44 -9.11
CA ASN A 443 -22.39 -20.34 -9.30
C ASN A 443 -22.81 -20.57 -10.75
N LYS A 444 -22.44 -19.66 -11.65
CA LYS A 444 -22.65 -19.81 -13.10
C LYS A 444 -21.53 -20.62 -13.77
N GLY A 445 -20.59 -21.18 -13.01
CA GLY A 445 -19.43 -21.91 -13.53
C GLY A 445 -18.34 -21.01 -14.11
N ARG A 446 -18.44 -19.68 -13.94
CA ARG A 446 -17.42 -18.75 -14.41
C ARG A 446 -16.19 -18.84 -13.52
N LEU A 447 -15.02 -18.88 -14.16
CA LEU A 447 -13.73 -18.86 -13.49
C LEU A 447 -13.06 -17.50 -13.71
N ILE A 448 -12.91 -16.75 -12.64
CA ILE A 448 -12.24 -15.44 -12.63
C ILE A 448 -10.86 -15.63 -12.03
N ILE A 449 -9.80 -15.23 -12.75
CA ILE A 449 -8.43 -15.33 -12.26
C ILE A 449 -7.78 -13.94 -12.27
N SER A 450 -7.10 -13.61 -11.18
CA SER A 450 -6.31 -12.40 -11.03
C SER A 450 -4.93 -12.76 -10.50
N GLY A 451 -3.90 -12.54 -11.31
CA GLY A 451 -2.50 -12.86 -10.98
C GLY A 451 -1.70 -13.34 -12.17
N SER A 452 -0.45 -13.71 -11.89
CA SER A 452 0.49 -14.19 -12.90
C SER A 452 -0.01 -15.47 -13.60
N TYR A 453 0.28 -15.63 -14.88
CA TYR A 453 -0.09 -16.80 -15.67
C TYR A 453 0.84 -17.99 -15.37
N PRO A 454 0.32 -19.20 -15.15
CA PRO A 454 1.14 -20.35 -14.82
C PRO A 454 2.05 -20.74 -16.00
N GLY A 455 3.35 -20.87 -15.74
CA GLY A 455 4.30 -21.38 -16.72
C GLY A 455 5.24 -20.35 -17.36
N HIS A 456 5.03 -19.06 -17.09
CA HIS A 456 5.94 -18.00 -17.52
C HIS A 456 7.41 -18.24 -17.07
N ASP A 457 7.62 -18.89 -15.91
CA ASP A 457 8.96 -19.17 -15.36
C ASP A 457 9.31 -20.68 -15.34
N ALA A 458 8.71 -21.51 -16.21
CA ALA A 458 8.71 -22.97 -16.06
C ALA A 458 10.07 -23.68 -16.16
N ASN A 459 11.08 -23.08 -16.79
CA ASN A 459 12.27 -23.85 -17.15
C ASN A 459 13.48 -23.70 -16.19
N ASN A 460 13.42 -22.92 -15.12
CA ASN A 460 14.64 -22.63 -14.33
C ASN A 460 14.48 -22.39 -12.82
N THR A 461 13.37 -22.74 -12.17
CA THR A 461 13.24 -22.49 -10.72
C THR A 461 12.90 -23.75 -9.90
N PRO A 462 13.61 -24.04 -8.79
CA PRO A 462 13.38 -25.20 -7.92
C PRO A 462 12.08 -25.12 -7.09
N PHE A 463 11.11 -24.30 -7.49
CA PHE A 463 9.96 -23.88 -6.68
C PHE A 463 8.59 -24.22 -7.28
N SER A 464 8.54 -25.24 -8.13
CA SER A 464 7.30 -25.78 -8.71
C SER A 464 6.19 -26.07 -7.69
N ARG A 465 6.54 -26.37 -6.42
CA ARG A 465 5.59 -26.60 -5.32
C ARG A 465 4.66 -25.42 -5.01
N TYR A 466 5.06 -24.18 -5.32
CA TYR A 466 4.25 -22.99 -5.05
C TYR A 466 3.23 -22.69 -6.16
N ARG A 467 3.15 -23.52 -7.21
CA ARG A 467 2.18 -23.36 -8.30
C ARG A 467 0.88 -24.12 -8.09
N GLU A 468 0.72 -24.78 -6.95
CA GLU A 468 -0.50 -25.50 -6.61
C GLU A 468 -1.60 -24.53 -6.17
N TRP A 469 -2.84 -24.85 -6.54
CA TRP A 469 -4.02 -24.12 -6.08
C TRP A 469 -4.51 -24.71 -4.76
N LEU A 470 -4.68 -23.85 -3.76
CA LEU A 470 -5.29 -24.16 -2.48
C LEU A 470 -6.67 -23.52 -2.43
N MET A 471 -7.72 -24.33 -2.25
CA MET A 471 -9.03 -23.80 -1.88
C MET A 471 -8.94 -23.27 -0.46
N ILE A 472 -9.30 -22.00 -0.27
CA ILE A 472 -9.27 -21.34 1.02
C ILE A 472 -10.66 -21.07 1.58
N ALA A 473 -11.68 -21.00 0.71
CA ALA A 473 -13.06 -20.84 1.14
C ALA A 473 -14.02 -21.47 0.15
N LYS A 474 -15.12 -21.99 0.70
CA LYS A 474 -16.28 -22.50 -0.03
C LYS A 474 -17.51 -22.08 0.76
N THR A 475 -18.60 -21.78 0.05
CA THR A 475 -19.85 -21.36 0.67
C THR A 475 -21.03 -22.10 0.08
N GLU A 476 -22.09 -22.22 0.87
CA GLU A 476 -23.39 -22.68 0.40
C GLU A 476 -24.09 -21.57 -0.42
N PRO A 477 -25.15 -21.88 -1.18
CA PRO A 477 -25.85 -20.90 -1.98
C PRO A 477 -26.29 -19.66 -1.18
N HIS A 478 -25.97 -18.47 -1.70
CA HIS A 478 -26.34 -17.16 -1.15
C HIS A 478 -25.72 -16.77 0.21
N GLU A 479 -24.71 -17.51 0.68
CA GLU A 479 -23.96 -17.13 1.86
C GLU A 479 -22.77 -16.20 1.55
N HIS A 480 -22.37 -15.44 2.57
CA HIS A 480 -21.20 -14.57 2.53
C HIS A 480 -19.93 -15.35 2.86
N ILE A 481 -18.86 -15.10 2.11
CA ILE A 481 -17.53 -15.61 2.46
C ILE A 481 -16.74 -14.52 3.17
N ALA A 482 -16.52 -14.69 4.47
CA ALA A 482 -15.61 -13.84 5.22
C ALA A 482 -14.17 -14.37 5.13
N MET A 483 -13.26 -13.50 4.72
CA MET A 483 -11.83 -13.72 4.65
C MET A 483 -11.11 -12.59 5.39
N PHE A 484 -9.91 -12.87 5.87
CA PHE A 484 -9.00 -11.88 6.38
C PHE A 484 -7.71 -11.91 5.58
N PHE A 485 -7.12 -10.75 5.35
CA PHE A 485 -5.79 -10.66 4.76
C PHE A 485 -5.03 -9.47 5.36
N SER A 486 -3.70 -9.55 5.39
CA SER A 486 -2.85 -8.43 5.82
C SER A 486 -2.40 -7.63 4.59
N PRO A 487 -2.91 -6.41 4.36
CA PRO A 487 -2.38 -5.57 3.29
C PRO A 487 -0.91 -5.21 3.55
N SER A 488 -0.13 -4.99 2.49
CA SER A 488 1.27 -4.55 2.60
C SER A 488 1.75 -3.99 1.25
N ASN A 489 2.70 -3.05 1.28
CA ASN A 489 3.32 -2.50 0.07
C ASN A 489 4.12 -3.54 -0.73
N ASN A 490 4.50 -4.64 -0.09
CA ASN A 490 5.44 -5.62 -0.64
C ASN A 490 4.78 -6.94 -1.03
N GLY A 491 3.45 -7.00 -1.00
CA GLY A 491 2.66 -8.23 -1.18
C GLY A 491 1.94 -8.63 0.11
N ILE A 492 0.77 -9.24 0.00
CA ILE A 492 -0.01 -9.73 1.14
C ILE A 492 0.73 -10.92 1.78
N PRO A 493 1.32 -10.80 2.99
CA PRO A 493 2.03 -11.93 3.61
C PRO A 493 1.10 -13.07 4.02
N LEU A 494 -0.09 -12.73 4.50
CA LEU A 494 -0.93 -13.66 5.25
C LEU A 494 -2.40 -13.48 4.88
N PHE A 495 -3.05 -14.62 4.59
CA PHE A 495 -4.49 -14.77 4.48
C PHE A 495 -4.99 -15.67 5.62
N ALA A 496 -6.22 -15.43 6.07
CA ALA A 496 -6.92 -16.32 6.97
C ALA A 496 -8.39 -16.46 6.58
N SER A 497 -8.92 -17.67 6.68
CA SER A 497 -10.32 -17.99 6.39
C SER A 497 -10.81 -19.08 7.32
N LEU A 498 -12.12 -19.36 7.32
CA LEU A 498 -12.67 -20.48 8.08
C LEU A 498 -12.10 -21.81 7.58
N LYS A 499 -11.80 -22.73 8.49
CA LYS A 499 -11.35 -24.09 8.17
C LYS A 499 -12.39 -24.79 7.30
N LEU A 500 -11.93 -25.33 6.17
CA LEU A 500 -12.76 -26.15 5.29
C LEU A 500 -13.01 -27.53 5.92
N PRO A 501 -14.19 -28.15 5.72
CA PRO A 501 -14.44 -29.54 6.08
C PRO A 501 -13.49 -30.50 5.36
N GLU A 502 -13.11 -31.62 6.00
CA GLU A 502 -12.11 -32.57 5.46
C GLU A 502 -12.53 -33.30 4.16
N ASP A 503 -13.82 -33.29 3.82
CA ASP A 503 -14.41 -33.98 2.67
C ASP A 503 -14.20 -33.29 1.31
N SER A 504 -13.38 -32.23 1.24
CA SER A 504 -13.13 -31.46 0.01
C SER A 504 -12.19 -32.13 -1.01
N LYS A 505 -12.02 -33.46 -0.98
CA LYS A 505 -10.96 -34.18 -1.73
C LYS A 505 -11.25 -34.40 -3.23
N ASN A 506 -12.47 -34.18 -3.70
CA ASN A 506 -12.87 -34.37 -5.10
C ASN A 506 -13.33 -33.04 -5.75
N ILE A 507 -12.42 -32.06 -5.86
CA ILE A 507 -12.74 -30.78 -6.50
C ILE A 507 -11.72 -30.50 -7.61
N SER A 508 -12.22 -30.16 -8.80
CA SER A 508 -11.39 -29.80 -9.94
C SER A 508 -10.61 -28.51 -9.67
N LEU A 509 -9.30 -28.55 -9.83
CA LEU A 509 -8.43 -27.39 -9.68
C LEU A 509 -8.78 -26.32 -10.73
N PRO A 510 -8.71 -25.02 -10.39
CA PRO A 510 -8.80 -23.95 -11.36
C PRO A 510 -7.74 -24.12 -12.46
N LYS A 511 -8.17 -24.19 -13.72
CA LYS A 511 -7.27 -24.27 -14.88
C LYS A 511 -7.34 -22.98 -15.67
N GLN A 512 -6.28 -22.18 -15.60
CA GLN A 512 -6.13 -21.03 -16.47
C GLN A 512 -5.79 -21.53 -17.88
N THR A 513 -6.65 -21.22 -18.84
CA THR A 513 -6.47 -21.61 -20.24
C THR A 513 -6.49 -20.34 -21.09
N SER A 514 -5.41 -20.07 -21.80
CA SER A 514 -5.35 -18.99 -22.79
C SER A 514 -5.97 -19.43 -24.12
N LEU A 515 -6.39 -18.45 -24.92
CA LEU A 515 -6.95 -18.70 -26.26
C LEU A 515 -5.83 -18.90 -27.28
N SER A 516 -4.72 -18.17 -27.12
CA SER A 516 -3.51 -18.27 -27.95
C SER A 516 -2.32 -18.81 -27.16
N PRO A 517 -1.24 -19.26 -27.83
CA PRO A 517 0.02 -19.56 -27.16
C PRO A 517 0.55 -18.37 -26.38
N MET A 518 1.13 -18.62 -25.21
CA MET A 518 1.70 -17.57 -24.36
C MET A 518 2.80 -16.80 -25.12
N PRO A 519 2.73 -15.46 -25.18
CA PRO A 519 3.75 -14.65 -25.83
C PRO A 519 5.08 -14.70 -25.07
N GLN A 520 6.18 -14.42 -25.78
CA GLN A 520 7.50 -14.32 -25.15
C GLN A 520 7.63 -12.99 -24.39
N PHE A 521 7.61 -13.08 -23.07
CA PHE A 521 7.90 -11.96 -22.17
C PHE A 521 9.20 -12.21 -21.40
N ASN A 522 9.70 -11.16 -20.75
CA ASN A 522 10.84 -11.29 -19.85
C ASN A 522 10.44 -12.14 -18.63
N HIS A 523 10.97 -13.37 -18.54
CA HIS A 523 10.81 -14.36 -17.45
C HIS A 523 11.12 -13.85 -16.02
N ARG A 524 11.51 -12.58 -15.85
CA ARG A 524 11.75 -11.95 -14.54
C ARG A 524 10.59 -11.07 -14.07
N ARG A 525 9.50 -11.01 -14.82
CA ARG A 525 8.32 -10.18 -14.54
C ARG A 525 7.07 -11.04 -14.43
N SER A 526 6.05 -10.55 -13.74
CA SER A 526 4.75 -11.22 -13.74
C SER A 526 4.07 -10.99 -15.09
N LEU A 527 3.53 -12.05 -15.69
CA LEU A 527 2.74 -11.96 -16.90
C LEU A 527 1.29 -12.26 -16.57
N HIS A 528 0.41 -11.28 -16.70
CA HIS A 528 -1.01 -11.42 -16.46
C HIS A 528 -1.74 -11.67 -17.77
N TYR A 529 -2.91 -12.28 -17.65
CA TYR A 529 -3.78 -12.66 -18.76
C TYR A 529 -5.20 -12.22 -18.49
N SER A 530 -5.84 -11.63 -19.50
CA SER A 530 -7.26 -11.32 -19.48
C SER A 530 -7.83 -11.44 -20.88
N SER A 531 -9.13 -11.73 -20.98
CA SER A 531 -9.84 -11.77 -22.25
C SER A 531 -11.28 -11.31 -22.10
N ALA A 532 -11.84 -10.69 -23.12
CA ALA A 532 -13.23 -10.24 -23.16
C ALA A 532 -13.82 -10.39 -24.56
N SER A 533 -15.11 -10.75 -24.63
CA SER A 533 -15.83 -10.80 -25.90
C SER A 533 -15.96 -9.39 -26.48
N LEU A 534 -15.81 -9.27 -27.80
CA LEU A 534 -16.08 -8.05 -28.55
C LEU A 534 -17.49 -8.03 -29.16
N GLU A 535 -18.24 -9.13 -29.03
CA GLU A 535 -19.62 -9.24 -29.48
C GLU A 535 -20.56 -8.41 -28.58
N ASP A 536 -21.54 -7.76 -29.19
CA ASP A 536 -22.58 -6.96 -28.52
C ASP A 536 -22.07 -5.85 -27.59
N VAL A 537 -20.84 -5.38 -27.81
CA VAL A 537 -20.27 -4.25 -27.09
C VAL A 537 -20.94 -2.95 -27.53
N ILE A 538 -21.48 -2.19 -26.57
CA ILE A 538 -22.14 -0.88 -26.81
C ILE A 538 -21.26 0.31 -26.44
N SER A 539 -20.28 0.10 -25.55
CA SER A 539 -19.30 1.13 -25.20
C SER A 539 -18.02 0.55 -24.62
N VAL A 540 -16.91 1.27 -24.83
CA VAL A 540 -15.60 0.96 -24.28
C VAL A 540 -15.07 2.13 -23.46
N THR A 541 -14.72 1.88 -22.20
CA THR A 541 -14.06 2.86 -21.34
C THR A 541 -12.57 2.57 -21.28
N VAL A 542 -11.74 3.55 -21.64
CA VAL A 542 -10.28 3.45 -21.61
C VAL A 542 -9.77 3.84 -20.23
N CYS A 543 -8.87 3.04 -19.65
CA CYS A 543 -8.19 3.35 -18.39
C CYS A 543 -6.71 3.63 -18.65
N ARG A 544 -6.22 4.83 -18.28
CA ARG A 544 -4.81 5.21 -18.47
C ARG A 544 -3.98 5.11 -17.20
N GLY A 545 -2.70 4.79 -17.39
CA GLY A 545 -1.70 4.83 -16.33
C GLY A 545 -1.46 6.27 -15.86
N LYS A 546 -1.32 6.45 -14.56
CA LYS A 546 -1.09 7.75 -13.91
C LYS A 546 0.30 7.88 -13.30
N SER A 547 1.08 6.79 -13.28
CA SER A 547 2.43 6.84 -12.71
C SER A 547 3.39 7.56 -13.66
N ASN A 548 4.47 8.10 -13.12
CA ASN A 548 5.54 8.68 -13.95
C ASN A 548 6.13 7.64 -14.91
N ASN A 549 6.12 6.35 -14.52
CA ASN A 549 6.59 5.24 -15.35
C ASN A 549 5.62 4.91 -16.50
N ASP A 550 4.36 5.32 -16.38
CA ASP A 550 3.33 5.15 -17.41
C ASP A 550 3.22 6.34 -18.34
N THR A 551 3.95 7.43 -18.06
CA THR A 551 3.94 8.62 -18.90
C THR A 551 5.24 8.72 -19.68
N GLY A 552 5.16 9.21 -20.90
CA GLY A 552 6.33 9.48 -21.72
C GLY A 552 6.20 10.78 -22.50
N ILE A 553 7.31 11.19 -23.11
CA ILE A 553 7.38 12.35 -23.97
C ILE A 553 7.79 11.88 -25.37
N ILE A 554 6.97 12.20 -26.36
CA ILE A 554 7.31 12.10 -27.77
C ILE A 554 8.03 13.40 -28.14
N ARG A 555 9.20 13.29 -28.75
CA ARG A 555 9.93 14.43 -29.30
C ARG A 555 9.93 14.31 -30.82
N LYS A 556 9.20 15.20 -31.50
CA LYS A 556 9.27 15.34 -32.96
C LYS A 556 10.13 16.56 -33.26
N PHE A 557 11.12 16.41 -34.14
CA PHE A 557 11.88 17.56 -34.62
C PHE A 557 11.08 18.21 -35.74
N ASP A 558 10.60 19.43 -35.50
CA ASP A 558 9.98 20.25 -36.51
C ASP A 558 11.09 20.85 -37.39
N LEU A 559 11.19 20.35 -38.62
CA LEU A 559 12.18 20.78 -39.61
C LEU A 559 11.98 22.23 -40.04
N GLU A 560 10.73 22.71 -40.11
CA GLU A 560 10.40 24.07 -40.57
C GLU A 560 10.77 25.10 -39.52
N ASN A 561 10.47 24.82 -38.25
CA ASN A 561 10.75 25.73 -37.13
C ASN A 561 12.09 25.44 -36.43
N SER A 562 12.83 24.41 -36.87
CA SER A 562 14.10 23.97 -36.28
C SER A 562 14.04 23.78 -34.76
N CYS A 563 12.92 23.26 -34.25
CA CYS A 563 12.67 23.06 -32.83
C CYS A 563 12.13 21.67 -32.53
N PHE A 564 12.28 21.20 -31.29
CA PHE A 564 11.62 19.99 -30.83
C PHE A 564 10.21 20.32 -30.33
N THR A 565 9.22 19.63 -30.88
CA THR A 565 7.85 19.58 -30.35
C THR A 565 7.77 18.39 -29.40
N GLU A 566 7.40 18.66 -28.15
CA GLU A 566 7.25 17.65 -27.10
C GLU A 566 5.76 17.35 -26.85
N THR A 567 5.33 16.13 -27.18
CA THR A 567 3.97 15.67 -26.89
C THR A 567 4.00 14.68 -25.74
N LYS A 568 3.34 15.00 -24.63
CA LYS A 568 3.19 14.08 -23.49
C LYS A 568 2.13 13.03 -23.81
N TYR A 569 2.41 11.78 -23.48
CA TYR A 569 1.45 10.69 -23.59
C TYR A 569 1.44 9.83 -22.33
N SER A 570 0.37 9.07 -22.13
CA SER A 570 0.23 8.08 -21.07
C SER A 570 -0.21 6.74 -21.63
N LYS A 571 0.41 5.66 -21.13
CA LYS A 571 0.08 4.28 -21.52
C LYS A 571 -1.37 3.96 -21.16
N VAL A 572 -2.04 3.22 -22.04
CA VAL A 572 -3.35 2.62 -21.73
C VAL A 572 -3.09 1.39 -20.87
N ALA A 573 -3.64 1.42 -19.66
CA ALA A 573 -3.46 0.36 -18.67
C ALA A 573 -4.45 -0.79 -18.89
N GLY A 574 -5.69 -0.50 -19.31
CA GLY A 574 -6.72 -1.50 -19.53
C GLY A 574 -8.01 -0.90 -20.08
N LEU A 575 -8.98 -1.77 -20.37
CA LEU A 575 -10.28 -1.40 -20.94
C LEU A 575 -11.43 -2.02 -20.13
N LEU A 576 -12.57 -1.34 -20.10
CA LEU A 576 -13.85 -1.86 -19.63
C LEU A 576 -14.85 -1.83 -20.78
N PHE A 577 -15.37 -3.00 -21.12
CA PHE A 577 -16.45 -3.20 -22.08
C PHE A 577 -17.79 -3.24 -21.36
N ARG A 578 -18.78 -2.55 -21.94
CA ARG A 578 -20.19 -2.67 -21.55
C ARG A 578 -20.98 -3.26 -22.69
N TYR A 579 -21.79 -4.26 -22.40
CA TYR A 579 -22.59 -5.01 -23.36
C TYR A 579 -24.04 -4.52 -23.40
N ALA A 580 -24.74 -4.83 -24.50
CA ALA A 580 -26.14 -4.43 -24.69
C ALA A 580 -27.09 -4.98 -23.62
N ASP A 581 -26.76 -6.14 -23.04
CA ASP A 581 -27.51 -6.79 -21.95
C ASP A 581 -27.19 -6.24 -20.55
N GLY A 582 -26.34 -5.22 -20.46
CA GLY A 582 -25.94 -4.59 -19.20
C GLY A 582 -24.77 -5.27 -18.49
N ARG A 583 -24.23 -6.37 -19.03
CA ARG A 583 -22.99 -6.97 -18.50
C ARG A 583 -21.80 -6.05 -18.72
N GLU A 584 -20.76 -6.27 -17.93
CA GLU A 584 -19.48 -5.59 -18.08
C GLU A 584 -18.34 -6.62 -18.05
N ALA A 585 -17.24 -6.36 -18.76
CA ALA A 585 -16.01 -7.15 -18.68
C ALA A 585 -14.79 -6.25 -18.87
N SER A 586 -13.69 -6.54 -18.20
CA SER A 586 -12.46 -5.76 -18.32
C SER A 586 -11.25 -6.60 -18.69
N VAL A 587 -10.33 -5.96 -19.39
CA VAL A 587 -9.02 -6.49 -19.80
C VAL A 587 -7.92 -5.52 -19.40
N GLY A 588 -6.71 -6.05 -19.18
CA GLY A 588 -5.59 -5.26 -18.67
C GLY A 588 -5.82 -4.77 -17.23
N CYS A 589 -5.12 -3.69 -16.88
CA CYS A 589 -5.27 -2.99 -15.61
C CYS A 589 -6.36 -1.91 -15.69
N PHE A 590 -7.54 -2.18 -15.14
CA PHE A 590 -8.66 -1.24 -15.08
C PHE A 590 -8.95 -0.75 -13.66
N HIS A 591 -9.03 0.57 -13.49
CA HIS A 591 -9.48 1.24 -12.28
C HIS A 591 -10.46 2.35 -12.62
N PHE A 592 -11.62 2.39 -11.95
CA PHE A 592 -12.68 3.34 -12.29
C PHE A 592 -12.28 4.81 -12.13
N ASP A 593 -11.37 5.16 -11.21
CA ASP A 593 -10.93 6.57 -11.05
C ASP A 593 -9.98 7.03 -12.17
N SER A 594 -9.52 6.10 -13.00
CA SER A 594 -8.63 6.35 -14.15
C SER A 594 -9.32 6.11 -15.48
N GLY A 595 -10.63 5.86 -15.47
CA GLY A 595 -11.45 5.70 -16.68
C GLY A 595 -11.74 7.04 -17.34
N GLU A 596 -11.59 7.08 -18.67
CA GLU A 596 -11.96 8.19 -19.54
C GLU A 596 -13.47 8.16 -19.86
N GLU A 597 -13.94 9.11 -20.67
CA GLU A 597 -15.31 9.09 -21.16
C GLU A 597 -15.55 7.84 -22.05
N PRO A 598 -16.67 7.12 -21.90
CA PRO A 598 -16.92 5.91 -22.68
C PRO A 598 -17.07 6.21 -24.18
N LEU A 599 -16.30 5.48 -25.00
CA LEU A 599 -16.41 5.48 -26.46
C LEU A 599 -17.63 4.67 -26.89
N ARG A 600 -18.51 5.22 -27.74
CA ARG A 600 -19.72 4.53 -28.25
C ARG A 600 -19.41 3.75 -29.52
N THR A 601 -19.99 2.56 -29.66
CA THR A 601 -19.73 1.66 -30.79
C THR A 601 -20.74 1.77 -31.94
N SER A 602 -21.82 2.55 -31.77
CA SER A 602 -22.99 2.57 -32.67
C SER A 602 -22.70 2.94 -34.13
N GLU A 603 -21.50 3.44 -34.44
CA GLU A 603 -21.09 3.86 -35.79
C GLU A 603 -19.72 3.28 -36.21
N SER A 604 -19.13 2.38 -35.41
CA SER A 604 -17.79 1.85 -35.68
C SER A 604 -17.78 0.42 -36.23
N ARG A 605 -16.83 0.13 -37.11
CA ARG A 605 -16.60 -1.22 -37.66
C ARG A 605 -15.80 -2.12 -36.73
N GLY A 606 -15.11 -1.53 -35.76
CA GLY A 606 -14.27 -2.24 -34.80
C GLY A 606 -13.61 -1.31 -33.80
N LEU A 607 -12.73 -1.89 -33.00
CA LEU A 607 -11.84 -1.21 -32.06
C LEU A 607 -10.45 -1.09 -32.66
N SER A 608 -9.96 0.13 -32.85
CA SER A 608 -8.58 0.40 -33.25
C SER A 608 -7.69 0.56 -32.03
N VAL A 609 -6.65 -0.27 -31.93
CA VAL A 609 -5.67 -0.27 -30.84
C VAL A 609 -4.30 0.14 -31.37
N GLY A 610 -3.82 1.29 -30.92
CA GLY A 610 -2.50 1.84 -31.25
C GLY A 610 -1.46 1.37 -30.25
N THR A 611 -0.54 0.54 -30.74
CA THR A 611 0.62 0.05 -29.98
C THR A 611 1.86 0.83 -30.37
N ARG A 612 2.71 1.13 -29.38
CA ARG A 612 3.99 1.78 -29.66
C ARG A 612 5.12 0.76 -29.59
N PRO A 613 5.91 0.56 -30.68
CA PRO A 613 7.14 -0.20 -30.58
C PRO A 613 8.14 0.57 -29.70
N GLY A 614 8.87 -0.12 -28.83
CA GLY A 614 9.94 0.49 -28.06
C GLY A 614 10.99 1.10 -29.00
N THR A 615 11.36 2.37 -28.78
CA THR A 615 12.36 3.09 -29.60
C THR A 615 13.77 2.48 -29.53
N ILE A 616 13.99 1.61 -28.54
CA ILE A 616 15.17 0.76 -28.37
C ILE A 616 14.62 -0.66 -28.39
N THR A 617 15.25 -1.59 -29.11
CA THR A 617 14.90 -3.03 -29.20
C THR A 617 14.74 -3.75 -27.85
N GLN A 618 15.07 -3.09 -26.73
CA GLN A 618 14.93 -3.60 -25.36
C GLN A 618 13.66 -3.11 -24.62
N LEU A 619 12.90 -2.16 -25.16
CA LEU A 619 11.64 -1.71 -24.56
C LEU A 619 10.46 -2.49 -25.17
N PRO A 620 9.69 -3.25 -24.37
CA PRO A 620 8.54 -3.99 -24.87
C PRO A 620 7.43 -3.05 -25.38
N PRO A 621 6.59 -3.52 -26.32
CA PRO A 621 5.46 -2.74 -26.79
C PRO A 621 4.43 -2.51 -25.68
N HIS A 622 3.70 -1.41 -25.76
CA HIS A 622 2.59 -1.08 -24.87
C HIS A 622 1.46 -0.39 -25.66
N VAL A 623 0.23 -0.51 -25.17
CA VAL A 623 -0.90 0.22 -25.74
C VAL A 623 -0.82 1.66 -25.31
N SER A 624 -1.03 2.56 -26.24
CA SER A 624 -1.00 4.00 -25.97
C SER A 624 -2.17 4.77 -26.56
N ALA A 625 -2.87 4.19 -27.54
CA ALA A 625 -4.06 4.79 -28.10
C ALA A 625 -5.13 3.73 -28.34
N VAL A 626 -6.39 4.11 -28.12
CA VAL A 626 -7.56 3.29 -28.40
C VAL A 626 -8.62 4.20 -28.99
N SER A 627 -9.20 3.78 -30.10
CA SER A 627 -10.22 4.54 -30.83
C SER A 627 -11.28 3.61 -31.41
N VAL A 628 -12.50 4.11 -31.55
CA VAL A 628 -13.58 3.47 -32.30
C VAL A 628 -13.71 4.02 -33.72
N VAL A 629 -13.00 5.12 -34.03
CA VAL A 629 -12.88 5.67 -35.39
C VAL A 629 -11.50 5.34 -35.92
N ARG A 630 -11.42 4.90 -37.18
CA ARG A 630 -10.15 4.59 -37.83
C ARG A 630 -9.26 5.85 -37.83
N PRO A 631 -8.08 5.82 -37.21
CA PRO A 631 -7.17 6.96 -37.22
C PRO A 631 -6.60 7.18 -38.62
N GLU A 632 -6.53 8.43 -39.06
CA GLU A 632 -5.95 8.82 -40.37
C GLU A 632 -4.40 8.92 -40.31
N GLU A 633 -3.82 9.07 -39.12
CA GLU A 633 -2.38 9.24 -38.91
C GLU A 633 -1.69 7.92 -38.53
N GLU A 634 -0.81 7.44 -39.42
CA GLU A 634 -0.04 6.19 -39.26
C GLU A 634 1.38 6.39 -38.68
N GLU A 635 1.86 7.63 -38.49
CA GLU A 635 3.30 7.85 -38.20
C GLU A 635 3.74 7.45 -36.77
N GLU A 636 2.88 7.61 -35.76
CA GLU A 636 3.30 7.50 -34.35
C GLU A 636 3.05 6.13 -33.69
N TRP A 637 2.12 5.33 -34.25
CA TRP A 637 1.62 4.10 -33.63
C TRP A 637 1.44 2.99 -34.67
N THR A 638 1.73 1.75 -34.27
CA THR A 638 1.29 0.57 -35.02
C THR A 638 -0.15 0.25 -34.63
N TRP A 639 -1.08 0.51 -35.54
CA TRP A 639 -2.51 0.27 -35.33
C TRP A 639 -2.92 -1.16 -35.66
N MET A 640 -3.72 -1.76 -34.78
CA MET A 640 -4.43 -3.02 -35.00
C MET A 640 -5.93 -2.75 -34.96
N GLU A 641 -6.66 -3.19 -35.99
CA GLU A 641 -8.12 -3.09 -36.04
C GLU A 641 -8.74 -4.42 -35.61
N LEU A 642 -9.57 -4.37 -34.57
CA LEU A 642 -10.25 -5.53 -33.98
C LEU A 642 -11.74 -5.44 -34.31
N PRO A 643 -12.33 -6.37 -35.09
CA PRO A 643 -13.76 -6.33 -35.38
C PRO A 643 -14.59 -6.56 -34.10
N TRP A 644 -15.84 -6.06 -34.07
CA TRP A 644 -16.81 -6.28 -32.98
C TRP A 644 -17.39 -7.71 -32.94
N SER A 645 -16.54 -8.69 -33.22
CA SER A 645 -16.84 -10.12 -33.25
C SER A 645 -15.66 -10.88 -32.67
N GLY A 646 -15.88 -12.04 -32.06
CA GLY A 646 -14.80 -12.80 -31.44
C GLY A 646 -14.34 -12.21 -30.10
N THR A 647 -13.10 -12.50 -29.71
CA THR A 647 -12.57 -12.21 -28.37
C THR A 647 -11.25 -11.45 -28.44
N LEU A 648 -11.15 -10.39 -27.65
CA LEU A 648 -9.90 -9.70 -27.35
C LEU A 648 -9.14 -10.48 -26.28
N GLU A 649 -7.90 -10.86 -26.60
CA GLU A 649 -6.95 -11.43 -25.65
C GLU A 649 -5.87 -10.39 -25.33
N TRP A 650 -5.62 -10.15 -24.04
CA TRP A 650 -4.66 -9.15 -23.57
C TRP A 650 -3.72 -9.77 -22.54
N TRP A 651 -2.46 -9.87 -22.92
CA TRP A 651 -1.32 -10.22 -22.07
C TRP A 651 -0.62 -8.96 -21.60
N PHE A 652 -0.32 -8.86 -20.31
CA PHE A 652 0.27 -7.63 -19.76
C PHE A 652 1.12 -7.85 -18.50
N ASP A 653 2.14 -7.02 -18.35
CA ASP A 653 2.85 -6.82 -17.08
C ASP A 653 2.18 -5.66 -16.32
N PRO A 654 1.57 -5.88 -15.14
CA PRO A 654 0.91 -4.80 -14.42
C PRO A 654 1.88 -3.67 -14.06
N ASP A 655 3.14 -3.95 -13.71
CA ASP A 655 4.08 -2.95 -13.20
C ASP A 655 4.45 -1.90 -14.26
N ASN A 656 4.75 -2.35 -15.48
CA ASN A 656 5.24 -1.49 -16.56
C ASN A 656 4.26 -1.29 -17.73
N LEU A 657 3.13 -2.01 -17.72
CA LEU A 657 2.12 -2.04 -18.79
C LEU A 657 2.65 -2.50 -20.15
N ASP A 658 3.71 -3.30 -20.14
CA ASP A 658 4.20 -4.01 -21.32
C ASP A 658 3.14 -5.01 -21.75
N THR A 659 2.86 -5.13 -23.06
CA THR A 659 1.67 -5.84 -23.53
C THR A 659 1.85 -6.64 -24.82
N ASN A 660 0.99 -7.63 -25.00
CA ASN A 660 0.73 -8.29 -26.26
C ASN A 660 -0.79 -8.49 -26.40
N ILE A 661 -1.34 -8.08 -27.54
CA ILE A 661 -2.77 -8.10 -27.83
C ILE A 661 -3.02 -8.99 -29.03
N ASN A 662 -3.99 -9.89 -28.90
CA ASN A 662 -4.43 -10.76 -29.98
C ASN A 662 -5.96 -10.69 -30.15
N HIS A 663 -6.41 -10.94 -31.37
CA HIS A 663 -7.83 -11.16 -31.70
C HIS A 663 -8.05 -12.64 -31.98
N VAL A 664 -9.06 -13.24 -31.35
CA VAL A 664 -9.42 -14.65 -31.55
C VAL A 664 -10.88 -14.75 -32.00
N GLY A 665 -11.11 -15.11 -33.26
CA GLY A 665 -12.45 -15.25 -33.84
C GLY A 665 -12.42 -15.55 -35.34
N ARG A 666 -13.55 -15.95 -35.95
CA ARG A 666 -13.65 -16.14 -37.41
C ARG A 666 -13.51 -14.79 -38.09
N VAL A 667 -12.42 -14.59 -38.83
CA VAL A 667 -12.38 -13.60 -39.89
C VAL A 667 -13.21 -14.18 -41.02
N ASP A 668 -14.44 -13.69 -41.21
CA ASP A 668 -15.14 -13.94 -42.46
C ASP A 668 -14.28 -13.34 -43.57
N GLN A 669 -13.71 -14.21 -44.41
CA GLN A 669 -12.95 -13.85 -45.58
C GLN A 669 -13.85 -13.01 -46.51
N LEU A 670 -13.77 -11.70 -46.41
CA LEU A 670 -14.27 -10.80 -47.44
C LEU A 670 -13.31 -10.88 -48.63
N GLY A 671 -13.67 -11.76 -49.56
CA GLY A 671 -13.44 -11.65 -51.00
C GLY A 671 -12.01 -11.40 -51.45
N THR A 672 -11.37 -12.46 -51.95
CA THR A 672 -10.52 -12.38 -53.13
C THR A 672 -11.23 -11.54 -54.21
N PHE A 673 -10.74 -10.33 -54.46
CA PHE A 673 -11.00 -9.66 -55.73
C PHE A 673 -9.89 -10.06 -56.70
N ASP A 674 -10.22 -10.99 -57.58
CA ASP A 674 -9.58 -11.11 -58.89
C ASP A 674 -9.85 -9.83 -59.70
N GLY A 675 -8.80 -9.29 -60.32
CA GLY A 675 -8.85 -8.11 -61.19
C GLY A 675 -7.48 -7.47 -61.36
#